data_AF-A0A0D9W597-F1
#
_entry.id   AF-A0A0D9W597-F1
#
_cell.length_a   1.000
_cell.length_b   1.000
_cell.length_c   1.000
_cell.angle_alpha   90.00
_cell.angle_beta   90.00
_cell.angle_gamma   90.00
#
_symmetry.space_group_name_H-M   'P 1'
#
loop_
_entity.id
_entity.type
_entity.pdbx_description
1 polymer ?
#
loop_
_entity_poly.entity_id
_entity_poly.type
_entity_poly.pdbx_seq_one_letter_code
_entity_poly.pdbx_strand_id
1 'polypeptide(L)'
;MAVAMETPPVKSASAGKTTTYALVQAYHALGINEASVKSMTFEKLATMMESRADLQTTKAMLDRFEKRLVHGSQSTGSSSSSVQNIDHLLKRLGSSKGKLSRYSLRVVLCSYMILAHPGDVFSGQGEKEKLLMESAEKFVKEFEVLVKMVLGSGESSSDDGIQGKFRSQLANFDKAWCAYLYCFVVWKLKDERSLEEDLVRAACKLEISMMQTCKLTSDGQSHDLSHDKQAIQKQVTDDQKLLREKVQQLSGDAGIERMDSALLDARSKFFEAKENGNPSGTPVANISTPLSTSPVKLPTENEQMVSEMLHEDDVLFAGSLDNVSSEEKDFQAKVKATMEKAFWDLVTDSIKGDKPDYTQLINLVREVRDSLHELASKGLKEEILENIDLEILTQVLESGSQDTQYLGQIMSYSLDMVRKLSAAEKEDEMKKSHEKLLYELAASSEVNDDGINSFVIAVIKGLRFTLEEIKQLQTEVSKARIQLIQPIIRGSTGVEYLQKAFAARYGPPSDATVSLPITMKWISATKSTMEQEYREHLDSIQNLPAEHHAQRLVKVLQTGQVAVPSSSLSAEKNSGLPECQGEKLDKLMRVGLLQLVSGMDGLQLLSTPESFHLNLLRLRGLQDQFQKSIVIATSLLVLRQVLASKIAAPVLESVISEHFDSLVKLLDNNTNAGTKEIMEVMTSSLASVGCLQDQQIQASTKVLLSSLQAGNTIFNHVSRAVYCAFRGVVLGGSGSKGKRLVDAQLRRIGAAKLADRVVKAGEMLIKMATVSECVHGPWYKALA
;
A
#
# COMPACT_ATOMS: atom_id res chain seq x y z
N MET A 1 26.88 38.26 21.53
CA MET A 1 26.72 38.13 23.00
C MET A 1 25.63 37.08 23.21
N ALA A 2 25.80 35.96 23.91
CA ALA A 2 26.79 35.59 24.91
C ALA A 2 26.92 34.05 25.00
N VAL A 3 28.19 33.63 25.14
CA VAL A 3 28.72 32.45 25.85
C VAL A 3 28.43 31.04 25.30
N ALA A 4 29.44 30.56 24.57
CA ALA A 4 29.83 29.18 24.48
C ALA A 4 30.28 28.65 25.85
N MET A 5 29.83 27.44 26.21
CA MET A 5 30.53 26.58 27.16
C MET A 5 30.98 25.33 26.41
N GLU A 6 32.29 25.22 26.26
CA GLU A 6 33.02 24.06 25.77
C GLU A 6 32.67 22.81 26.58
N THR A 7 32.45 21.69 25.91
CA THR A 7 32.66 20.35 26.48
C THR A 7 33.86 19.72 25.78
N PRO A 8 34.80 19.10 26.51
CA PRO A 8 36.15 18.81 26.01
C PRO A 8 36.19 17.55 25.13
N PRO A 9 37.23 17.41 24.28
CA PRO A 9 37.39 16.23 23.43
C PRO A 9 37.77 15.02 24.28
N VAL A 10 37.00 13.93 24.17
CA VAL A 10 37.33 12.65 24.81
C VAL A 10 38.57 12.07 24.14
N LYS A 11 39.68 12.16 24.86
CA LYS A 11 40.97 11.54 24.57
C LYS A 11 40.80 10.03 24.33
N SER A 12 41.51 9.53 23.32
CA SER A 12 41.79 8.11 23.11
C SER A 12 42.38 7.49 24.38
N ALA A 13 41.58 6.71 25.11
CA ALA A 13 42.03 6.03 26.32
C ALA A 13 42.77 4.73 25.96
N SER A 14 44.04 4.71 26.34
CA SER A 14 44.93 3.56 26.44
C SER A 14 44.29 2.36 27.14
N ALA A 15 44.73 1.15 26.78
CA ALA A 15 44.42 -0.13 27.41
C ALA A 15 44.66 -0.14 28.94
N GLY A 16 43.64 0.28 29.70
CA GLY A 16 43.52 0.12 31.14
C GLY A 16 42.22 -0.64 31.44
N LYS A 17 42.22 -1.51 32.45
CA LYS A 17 41.16 -2.49 32.79
C LYS A 17 39.76 -1.87 32.84
N THR A 18 39.04 -1.85 31.73
CA THR A 18 37.62 -1.48 31.70
C THR A 18 36.80 -2.52 32.45
N THR A 19 36.08 -2.09 33.49
CA THR A 19 35.21 -2.95 34.28
C THR A 19 34.00 -3.38 33.44
N THR A 20 33.37 -4.51 33.79
CA THR A 20 32.12 -4.92 33.13
C THR A 20 31.04 -3.86 33.32
N TYR A 21 31.03 -3.19 34.46
CA TYR A 21 30.16 -2.05 34.74
C TYR A 21 30.38 -0.89 33.75
N ALA A 22 31.63 -0.46 33.53
CA ALA A 22 31.94 0.63 32.61
C ALA A 22 31.51 0.34 31.15
N LEU A 23 31.67 -0.90 30.68
CA LEU A 23 31.22 -1.30 29.34
C LEU A 23 29.69 -1.31 29.21
N VAL A 24 28.98 -1.79 30.24
CA VAL A 24 27.51 -1.79 30.26
C VAL A 24 26.95 -0.37 30.41
N GLN A 25 27.61 0.49 31.18
CA GLN A 25 27.24 1.90 31.30
C GLN A 25 27.42 2.65 29.98
N ALA A 26 28.53 2.40 29.27
CA ALA A 26 28.76 2.95 27.94
C ALA A 26 27.71 2.46 26.92
N TYR A 27 27.32 1.17 26.96
CA TYR A 27 26.22 0.64 26.14
C TYR A 27 24.88 1.28 26.50
N HIS A 28 24.57 1.43 27.79
CA HIS A 28 23.31 2.03 28.24
C HIS A 28 23.19 3.50 27.79
N ALA A 29 24.30 4.24 27.73
CA ALA A 29 24.35 5.61 27.23
C ALA A 29 24.05 5.73 25.73
N LEU A 30 24.16 4.64 24.95
CA LEU A 30 23.76 4.61 23.53
C LEU A 30 22.25 4.70 23.36
N GLY A 31 21.47 4.50 24.43
CA GLY A 31 20.02 4.60 24.39
C GLY A 31 19.34 3.50 23.58
N ILE A 32 20.02 2.39 23.26
CA ILE A 32 19.45 1.23 22.54
C ILE A 32 18.76 0.31 23.54
N ASN A 33 17.44 0.45 23.68
CA ASN A 33 16.59 -0.38 24.54
C ASN A 33 15.22 -0.63 23.87
N GLU A 34 14.47 -1.60 24.36
CA GLU A 34 13.18 -2.03 23.80
C GLU A 34 12.20 -0.87 23.65
N ALA A 35 12.15 0.05 24.62
CA ALA A 35 11.22 1.18 24.59
C ALA A 35 11.65 2.26 23.60
N SER A 36 12.95 2.56 23.50
CA SER A 36 13.46 3.55 22.56
C SER A 36 13.37 3.05 21.12
N VAL A 37 13.71 1.78 20.86
CA VAL A 37 13.73 1.22 19.51
C VAL A 37 12.32 1.12 18.93
N LYS A 38 11.29 0.80 19.73
CA LYS A 38 9.87 0.80 19.29
C LYS A 38 9.31 2.18 18.92
N SER A 39 9.98 3.27 19.32
CA SER A 39 9.55 4.65 19.03
C SER A 39 10.44 5.36 18.00
N MET A 40 11.48 4.71 17.52
CA MET A 40 12.38 5.22 16.46
C MET A 40 11.91 4.76 15.08
N THR A 41 12.32 5.47 14.03
CA THR A 41 12.11 5.02 12.64
C THR A 41 13.20 4.03 12.23
N PHE A 42 12.90 3.20 11.22
CA PHE A 42 13.81 2.17 10.72
C PHE A 42 15.16 2.76 10.28
N GLU A 43 15.17 3.89 9.56
CA GLU A 43 16.38 4.54 9.04
C GLU A 43 17.24 5.11 10.17
N LYS A 44 16.60 5.66 11.22
CA LYS A 44 17.29 6.19 12.39
C LYS A 44 17.96 5.05 13.19
N LEU A 45 17.29 3.91 13.31
CA LEU A 45 17.86 2.73 13.94
C LEU A 45 19.00 2.13 13.10
N ALA A 46 18.84 2.04 11.78
CA ALA A 46 19.85 1.53 10.86
C ALA A 46 21.12 2.40 10.86
N THR A 47 20.97 3.72 10.80
CA THR A 47 22.11 4.66 10.85
C THR A 47 22.86 4.63 12.19
N MET A 48 22.14 4.44 13.31
CA MET A 48 22.77 4.19 14.61
C MET A 48 23.56 2.87 14.63
N MET A 49 23.07 1.84 13.94
CA MET A 49 23.74 0.54 13.81
C MET A 49 24.94 0.55 12.85
N GLU A 50 25.16 1.62 12.09
CA GLU A 50 26.33 1.81 11.22
C GLU A 50 27.48 2.58 11.89
N SER A 51 27.22 3.22 13.05
CA SER A 51 28.20 3.99 13.80
C SER A 51 29.35 3.11 14.33
N ARG A 52 30.57 3.39 13.84
CA ARG A 52 31.78 2.60 14.18
C ARG A 52 32.13 2.63 15.67
N ALA A 53 31.82 3.72 16.38
CA ALA A 53 32.09 3.87 17.82
C ALA A 53 31.13 3.03 18.68
N ASP A 54 29.86 2.99 18.30
CA ASP A 54 28.78 2.31 19.04
C ASP A 54 28.88 0.78 18.86
N LEU A 55 29.28 0.36 17.66
CA LEU A 55 29.58 -1.03 17.33
C LEU A 55 30.79 -1.58 18.13
N GLN A 56 31.82 -0.77 18.36
CA GLN A 56 33.00 -1.18 19.14
C GLN A 56 32.67 -1.36 20.63
N THR A 57 31.89 -0.45 21.20
CA THR A 57 31.44 -0.51 22.60
C THR A 57 30.57 -1.74 22.87
N THR A 58 29.59 -1.98 21.99
CA THR A 58 28.68 -3.13 22.09
C THR A 58 29.43 -4.46 21.92
N LYS A 59 30.39 -4.52 20.97
CA LYS A 59 31.24 -5.72 20.79
C LYS A 59 32.08 -6.02 22.02
N ALA A 60 32.74 -5.02 22.60
CA ALA A 60 33.58 -5.20 23.79
C ALA A 60 32.78 -5.72 25.00
N MET A 61 31.53 -5.28 25.15
CA MET A 61 30.60 -5.78 26.16
C MET A 61 30.22 -7.25 25.93
N LEU A 62 29.84 -7.62 24.71
CA LEU A 62 29.48 -9.00 24.35
C LEU A 62 30.67 -9.96 24.52
N ASP A 63 31.87 -9.57 24.10
CA ASP A 63 33.10 -10.35 24.29
C ASP A 63 33.41 -10.56 25.80
N ARG A 64 33.04 -9.59 26.65
CA ARG A 64 33.19 -9.70 28.11
C ARG A 64 32.18 -10.67 28.72
N PHE A 65 30.95 -10.68 28.22
CA PHE A 65 29.92 -11.66 28.63
C PHE A 65 30.26 -13.08 28.18
N GLU A 66 30.78 -13.24 26.96
CA GLU A 66 31.28 -14.53 26.47
C GLU A 66 32.39 -15.07 27.38
N LYS A 67 33.40 -14.24 27.70
CA LYS A 67 34.47 -14.63 28.64
C LYS A 67 33.89 -15.05 29.99
N ARG A 68 32.95 -14.31 30.57
CA ARG A 68 32.35 -14.65 31.88
C ARG A 68 31.52 -15.94 31.84
N LEU A 69 30.83 -16.21 30.74
CA LEU A 69 30.08 -17.46 30.55
C LEU A 69 31.03 -18.66 30.53
N VAL A 70 32.11 -18.58 29.73
CA VAL A 70 33.10 -19.65 29.60
C VAL A 70 33.85 -19.89 30.91
N HIS A 71 34.25 -18.84 31.64
CA HIS A 71 34.93 -18.98 32.93
C HIS A 71 33.98 -19.53 34.03
N GLY A 72 32.70 -19.17 34.01
CA GLY A 72 31.70 -19.70 34.94
C GLY A 72 31.42 -21.19 34.76
N SER A 73 31.55 -21.68 33.52
CA SER A 73 31.27 -23.08 33.14
C SER A 73 32.41 -24.04 33.49
N GLN A 74 33.64 -23.55 33.67
CA GLN A 74 34.82 -24.35 34.02
C GLN A 74 35.02 -24.52 35.54
N SER A 75 34.34 -23.71 36.34
CA SER A 75 34.51 -23.62 37.80
C SER A 75 33.64 -24.61 38.58
N THR A 76 32.59 -25.16 37.96
CA THR A 76 31.65 -26.11 38.58
C THR A 76 31.88 -27.53 38.04
N GLY A 77 32.62 -28.36 38.77
CA GLY A 77 32.87 -29.78 38.46
C GLY A 77 31.66 -30.71 38.65
N SER A 78 30.46 -30.29 38.25
CA SER A 78 29.25 -31.10 38.37
C SER A 78 28.36 -30.97 37.13
N SER A 79 27.81 -32.11 36.73
CA SER A 79 27.31 -32.50 35.40
C SER A 79 26.04 -31.79 34.89
N SER A 80 25.84 -30.49 35.11
CA SER A 80 24.65 -29.78 34.62
C SER A 80 24.99 -28.50 33.85
N SER A 81 24.78 -28.56 32.53
CA SER A 81 24.85 -27.52 31.49
C SER A 81 26.23 -27.13 30.95
N SER A 82 26.85 -28.03 30.17
CA SER A 82 27.85 -27.62 29.18
C SER A 82 27.25 -26.56 28.24
N VAL A 83 27.94 -25.44 28.02
CA VAL A 83 27.56 -24.39 27.06
C VAL A 83 27.21 -25.02 25.69
N GLN A 84 26.06 -24.68 25.12
CA GLN A 84 25.59 -25.27 23.86
C GLN A 84 26.56 -24.97 22.71
N ASN A 85 26.93 -25.99 21.93
CA ASN A 85 27.78 -25.83 20.75
C ASN A 85 26.97 -25.25 19.57
N ILE A 86 27.25 -23.99 19.22
CA ILE A 86 26.58 -23.25 18.14
C ILE A 86 27.50 -23.00 16.93
N ASP A 87 28.68 -23.63 16.88
CA ASP A 87 29.69 -23.38 15.84
C ASP A 87 29.16 -23.68 14.43
N HIS A 88 28.28 -24.68 14.32
CA HIS A 88 27.63 -25.04 13.07
C HIS A 88 26.65 -23.97 12.58
N LEU A 89 26.01 -23.21 13.47
CA LEU A 89 25.14 -22.08 13.13
C LEU A 89 25.97 -20.85 12.75
N LEU A 90 27.03 -20.56 13.51
CA LEU A 90 27.92 -19.43 13.24
C LEU A 90 28.64 -19.58 11.90
N LYS A 91 29.08 -20.79 11.54
CA LYS A 91 29.67 -21.07 10.21
C LYS A 91 28.71 -20.79 9.05
N ARG A 92 27.40 -20.91 9.24
CA ARG A 92 26.41 -20.56 8.21
C ARG A 92 26.18 -19.06 8.06
N LEU A 93 26.67 -18.25 9.01
CA LEU A 93 26.48 -16.80 9.02
C LEU A 93 27.69 -16.03 8.46
N GLY A 94 28.83 -16.69 8.20
CA GLY A 94 30.04 -16.03 7.69
C GLY A 94 30.92 -16.94 6.82
N SER A 95 31.38 -16.40 5.69
CA SER A 95 32.27 -17.07 4.71
C SER A 95 33.78 -16.91 5.02
N SER A 96 34.13 -16.31 6.17
CA SER A 96 35.51 -15.93 6.50
C SER A 96 36.21 -16.94 7.42
N LYS A 97 37.47 -17.29 7.09
CA LYS A 97 38.37 -18.22 7.81
C LYS A 97 38.84 -17.70 9.19
N GLY A 98 38.07 -16.85 9.88
CA GLY A 98 38.40 -16.27 11.18
C GLY A 98 37.65 -16.91 12.37
N LYS A 99 38.15 -16.70 13.60
CA LYS A 99 37.48 -17.12 14.83
C LYS A 99 36.20 -16.27 15.02
N LEU A 100 35.03 -16.91 14.90
CA LEU A 100 33.73 -16.26 15.09
C LEU A 100 33.45 -16.08 16.58
N SER A 101 33.03 -14.88 17.00
CA SER A 101 32.56 -14.63 18.38
C SER A 101 31.24 -15.35 18.60
N ARG A 102 30.99 -15.84 19.83
CA ARG A 102 29.75 -16.56 20.17
C ARG A 102 28.53 -15.67 19.95
N TYR A 103 28.67 -14.41 20.34
CA TYR A 103 27.66 -13.36 20.13
C TYR A 103 28.09 -12.51 18.93
N SER A 104 27.45 -12.73 17.79
CA SER A 104 27.69 -11.92 16.59
C SER A 104 26.99 -10.57 16.75
N LEU A 105 27.77 -9.48 16.74
CA LEU A 105 27.27 -8.12 16.94
C LEU A 105 26.10 -7.78 16.00
N ARG A 106 26.26 -8.08 14.69
CA ARG A 106 25.21 -7.79 13.70
C ARG A 106 23.92 -8.54 14.01
N VAL A 107 24.02 -9.80 14.39
CA VAL A 107 22.86 -10.64 14.70
C VAL A 107 22.18 -10.21 16.00
N VAL A 108 22.94 -9.79 17.02
CA VAL A 108 22.39 -9.20 18.25
C VAL A 108 21.63 -7.91 17.94
N LEU A 109 22.17 -7.03 17.08
CA LEU A 109 21.47 -5.79 16.75
C LEU A 109 20.25 -6.03 15.85
N CYS A 110 20.29 -7.03 14.96
CA CYS A 110 19.12 -7.44 14.19
C CYS A 110 17.94 -7.87 15.05
N SER A 111 18.14 -8.37 16.29
CA SER A 111 17.02 -8.71 17.17
C SER A 111 16.20 -7.48 17.56
N TYR A 112 16.84 -6.31 17.69
CA TYR A 112 16.14 -5.04 17.93
C TYR A 112 15.39 -4.56 16.70
N MET A 113 15.97 -4.72 15.50
CA MET A 113 15.29 -4.39 14.24
C MET A 113 14.06 -5.27 14.02
N ILE A 114 14.17 -6.58 14.24
CA ILE A 114 13.05 -7.53 14.12
C ILE A 114 11.93 -7.19 15.12
N LEU A 115 12.28 -6.70 16.32
CA LEU A 115 11.32 -6.37 17.36
C LEU A 115 10.57 -5.05 17.10
N ALA A 116 11.25 -4.03 16.56
CA ALA A 116 10.66 -2.72 16.32
C ALA A 116 10.01 -2.58 14.95
N HIS A 117 10.58 -3.22 13.93
CA HIS A 117 10.20 -3.03 12.52
C HIS A 117 10.04 -4.37 11.79
N PRO A 118 9.10 -5.24 12.21
CA PRO A 118 8.90 -6.53 11.56
C PRO A 118 8.44 -6.40 10.09
N GLY A 119 7.72 -5.33 9.75
CA GLY A 119 7.25 -5.06 8.38
C GLY A 119 8.36 -4.69 7.40
N ASP A 120 9.44 -4.07 7.89
CA ASP A 120 10.57 -3.66 7.06
C ASP A 120 11.64 -4.76 6.92
N VAL A 121 11.69 -5.68 7.90
CA VAL A 121 12.67 -6.79 7.93
C VAL A 121 12.15 -8.04 7.21
N PHE A 122 10.83 -8.27 7.20
CA PHE A 122 10.24 -9.47 6.58
C PHE A 122 9.50 -9.15 5.29
N SER A 123 9.85 -9.87 4.22
CA SER A 123 9.15 -9.83 2.93
C SER A 123 7.78 -10.56 2.94
N GLY A 124 7.40 -11.21 4.04
CA GLY A 124 6.12 -11.90 4.22
C GLY A 124 5.89 -12.41 5.65
N GLN A 125 4.66 -12.82 5.96
CA GLN A 125 4.25 -13.27 7.31
C GLN A 125 3.99 -14.78 7.33
N GLY A 126 4.89 -15.55 7.95
CA GLY A 126 4.78 -17.01 8.06
C GLY A 126 5.15 -17.53 9.46
N GLU A 127 5.04 -18.85 9.66
CA GLU A 127 5.31 -19.48 10.95
C GLU A 127 6.77 -19.29 11.41
N LYS A 128 7.73 -19.29 10.48
CA LYS A 128 9.16 -19.10 10.80
C LYS A 128 9.47 -17.67 11.22
N GLU A 129 8.84 -16.70 10.56
CA GLU A 129 8.94 -15.27 10.85
C GLU A 129 8.30 -14.95 12.21
N LYS A 130 7.17 -15.59 12.54
CA LYS A 130 6.54 -15.52 13.88
C LYS A 130 7.43 -16.10 14.97
N LEU A 131 7.97 -17.30 14.77
CA LEU A 131 8.89 -17.93 15.73
C LEU A 131 10.18 -17.12 15.92
N LEU A 132 10.67 -16.48 14.85
CA LEU A 132 11.82 -15.57 14.93
C LEU A 132 11.50 -14.34 15.78
N MET A 133 10.35 -13.69 15.58
CA MET A 133 9.92 -12.54 16.40
C MET A 133 9.79 -12.91 17.88
N GLU A 134 9.10 -14.00 18.19
CA GLU A 134 8.92 -14.46 19.58
C GLU A 134 10.28 -14.78 20.25
N SER A 135 11.21 -15.39 19.51
CA SER A 135 12.56 -15.67 20.02
C SER A 135 13.43 -14.40 20.17
N ALA A 136 13.27 -13.42 19.28
CA ALA A 136 13.97 -12.13 19.34
C ALA A 136 13.48 -11.29 20.54
N GLU A 137 12.18 -11.23 20.77
CA GLU A 137 11.57 -10.56 21.92
C GLU A 137 12.09 -11.17 23.24
N LYS A 138 12.09 -12.50 23.33
CA LYS A 138 12.60 -13.21 24.50
C LYS A 138 14.09 -12.93 24.73
N PHE A 139 14.89 -12.92 23.67
CA PHE A 139 16.33 -12.61 23.76
C PHE A 139 16.58 -11.17 24.23
N VAL A 140 15.90 -10.18 23.65
CA VAL A 140 16.04 -8.77 24.04
C VAL A 140 15.67 -8.56 25.50
N LYS A 141 14.58 -9.17 25.98
CA LYS A 141 14.18 -9.10 27.40
C LYS A 141 15.25 -9.64 28.34
N GLU A 142 15.81 -10.81 28.07
CA GLU A 142 16.86 -11.41 28.89
C GLU A 142 18.16 -10.60 28.86
N PHE A 143 18.49 -10.01 27.71
CA PHE A 143 19.64 -9.12 27.55
C PHE A 143 19.48 -7.82 28.35
N GLU A 144 18.29 -7.20 28.33
CA GLU A 144 18.02 -6.02 29.14
C GLU A 144 18.04 -6.30 30.64
N VAL A 145 17.51 -7.44 31.08
CA VAL A 145 17.58 -7.84 32.50
C VAL A 145 19.03 -8.01 32.92
N LEU A 146 19.88 -8.58 32.04
CA LEU A 146 21.32 -8.70 32.29
C LEU A 146 22.01 -7.32 32.38
N VAL A 147 21.67 -6.38 31.49
CA VAL A 147 22.15 -4.98 31.53
C VAL A 147 21.76 -4.30 32.85
N LYS A 148 20.47 -4.36 33.20
CA LYS A 148 19.91 -3.75 34.43
C LYS A 148 20.54 -4.35 35.69
N MET A 149 20.80 -5.65 35.71
CA MET A 149 21.46 -6.32 36.83
C MET A 149 22.90 -5.85 37.04
N VAL A 150 23.66 -5.61 35.95
CA VAL A 150 25.02 -5.06 36.05
C VAL A 150 24.99 -3.60 36.53
N LEU A 151 24.06 -2.78 36.03
CA LEU A 151 23.93 -1.38 36.43
C LEU A 151 23.45 -1.21 37.87
N GLY A 152 22.56 -2.09 38.35
CA GLY A 152 22.01 -2.06 39.70
C GLY A 152 22.94 -2.59 40.80
N SER A 153 24.03 -3.29 40.44
CA SER A 153 24.91 -3.95 41.44
C SER A 153 25.99 -3.03 42.04
N GLY A 154 26.24 -1.83 41.47
CA GLY A 154 27.24 -0.86 41.95
C GLY A 154 28.69 -1.40 41.99
N GLU A 155 29.70 -0.53 41.99
CA GLU A 155 31.12 -0.97 42.00
C GLU A 155 31.59 -1.62 43.33
N SER A 156 30.69 -1.85 44.29
CA SER A 156 31.02 -2.30 45.65
C SER A 156 29.95 -3.21 46.26
N SER A 157 29.93 -4.49 45.90
CA SER A 157 29.38 -5.53 46.78
C SER A 157 30.00 -6.90 46.49
N SER A 158 30.89 -7.31 47.38
CA SER A 158 31.34 -8.69 47.53
C SER A 158 30.26 -9.50 48.26
N ASP A 159 29.14 -9.75 47.57
CA ASP A 159 28.05 -10.60 48.08
C ASP A 159 27.88 -11.81 47.15
N ASP A 160 28.19 -13.00 47.68
CA ASP A 160 28.26 -14.27 46.93
C ASP A 160 26.88 -14.62 46.31
N GLY A 161 25.79 -14.16 46.93
CA GLY A 161 24.43 -14.30 46.43
C GLY A 161 24.10 -13.48 45.17
N ILE A 162 24.71 -12.31 45.00
CA ILE A 162 24.55 -11.46 43.79
C ILE A 162 25.32 -12.07 42.62
N GLN A 163 26.50 -12.65 42.90
CA GLN A 163 27.30 -13.34 41.90
C GLN A 163 26.60 -14.60 41.36
N GLY A 164 25.92 -15.36 42.23
CA GLY A 164 25.07 -16.49 41.84
C GLY A 164 23.91 -16.09 40.92
N LYS A 165 23.19 -15.01 41.26
CA LYS A 165 22.08 -14.46 40.45
C LYS A 165 22.55 -13.97 39.07
N PHE A 166 23.71 -13.30 39.01
CA PHE A 166 24.30 -12.88 37.73
C PHE A 166 24.69 -14.07 36.86
N ARG A 167 25.25 -15.14 37.45
CA ARG A 167 25.58 -16.37 36.70
C ARG A 167 24.33 -17.06 36.16
N SER A 168 23.26 -17.18 36.94
CA SER A 168 21.99 -17.74 36.45
C SER A 168 21.36 -16.89 35.35
N GLN A 169 21.43 -15.57 35.46
CA GLN A 169 20.91 -14.66 34.43
C GLN A 169 21.74 -14.73 33.14
N LEU A 170 23.06 -14.86 33.25
CA LEU A 170 23.94 -15.04 32.09
C LEU A 170 23.67 -16.36 31.37
N ALA A 171 23.30 -17.43 32.09
CA ALA A 171 22.87 -18.70 31.50
C ALA A 171 21.50 -18.60 30.82
N ASN A 172 20.55 -17.85 31.38
CA ASN A 172 19.25 -17.57 30.74
C ASN A 172 19.42 -16.75 29.46
N PHE A 173 20.28 -15.74 29.49
CA PHE A 173 20.67 -14.95 28.32
C PHE A 173 21.28 -15.84 27.22
N ASP A 174 22.23 -16.71 27.54
CA ASP A 174 22.85 -17.61 26.55
C ASP A 174 21.84 -18.61 25.96
N LYS A 175 20.91 -19.12 26.78
CA LYS A 175 19.83 -20.00 26.32
C LYS A 175 18.88 -19.27 25.36
N ALA A 176 18.52 -18.02 25.66
CA ALA A 176 17.70 -17.20 24.79
C ALA A 176 18.42 -16.84 23.47
N TRP A 177 19.73 -16.55 23.54
CA TRP A 177 20.59 -16.35 22.38
C TRP A 177 20.61 -17.57 21.46
N CYS A 178 20.82 -18.78 22.00
CA CYS A 178 20.88 -19.99 21.18
C CYS A 178 19.54 -20.27 20.46
N ALA A 179 18.41 -20.04 21.14
CA ALA A 179 17.09 -20.18 20.54
C ALA A 179 16.85 -19.14 19.43
N TYR A 180 17.19 -17.88 19.68
CA TYR A 180 17.10 -16.80 18.69
C TYR A 180 18.00 -17.06 17.48
N LEU A 181 19.27 -17.42 17.71
CA LEU A 181 20.25 -17.69 16.66
C LEU A 181 19.80 -18.84 15.74
N TYR A 182 19.20 -19.89 16.31
CA TYR A 182 18.65 -20.98 15.53
C TYR A 182 17.52 -20.50 14.62
N CYS A 183 16.51 -19.80 15.17
CA CYS A 183 15.42 -19.24 14.38
C CYS A 183 15.93 -18.27 13.30
N PHE A 184 16.91 -17.45 13.64
CA PHE A 184 17.53 -16.48 12.74
C PHE A 184 18.23 -17.16 11.57
N VAL A 185 19.02 -18.21 11.81
CA VAL A 185 19.69 -18.96 10.74
C VAL A 185 18.69 -19.69 9.86
N VAL A 186 17.65 -20.30 10.45
CA VAL A 186 16.60 -20.99 9.68
C VAL A 186 15.84 -20.03 8.77
N TRP A 187 15.51 -18.84 9.27
CA TRP A 187 14.89 -17.78 8.48
C TRP A 187 15.84 -17.28 7.40
N LYS A 188 17.08 -16.94 7.75
CA LYS A 188 18.07 -16.39 6.81
C LYS A 188 18.34 -17.32 5.63
N LEU A 189 18.43 -18.63 5.85
CA LEU A 189 18.62 -19.61 4.78
C LEU A 189 17.42 -19.71 3.82
N LYS A 190 16.21 -19.46 4.33
CA LYS A 190 15.00 -19.39 3.49
C LYS A 190 15.02 -18.09 2.67
N ASP A 191 15.40 -16.99 3.30
CA ASP A 191 15.48 -15.66 2.68
C ASP A 191 16.55 -15.64 1.57
N GLU A 192 17.75 -16.12 1.86
CA GLU A 192 18.84 -16.28 0.88
C GLU A 192 18.41 -17.14 -0.32
N ARG A 193 17.65 -18.22 -0.10
CA ARG A 193 17.12 -19.07 -1.17
C ARG A 193 16.06 -18.36 -2.02
N SER A 194 15.16 -17.61 -1.38
CA SER A 194 14.14 -16.83 -2.11
C SER A 194 14.78 -15.78 -3.01
N LEU A 195 15.80 -15.09 -2.50
CA LEU A 195 16.54 -14.09 -3.26
C LEU A 195 17.30 -14.71 -4.43
N GLU A 196 17.91 -15.89 -4.24
CA GLU A 196 18.51 -16.66 -5.32
C GLU A 196 17.48 -16.98 -6.43
N GLU A 197 16.31 -17.51 -6.06
CA GLU A 197 15.24 -17.84 -7.02
C GLU A 197 14.78 -16.62 -7.82
N ASP A 198 14.70 -15.44 -7.19
CA ASP A 198 14.34 -14.20 -7.87
C ASP A 198 15.43 -13.69 -8.83
N LEU A 199 16.71 -13.80 -8.43
CA LEU A 199 17.84 -13.47 -9.31
C LEU A 199 17.91 -14.41 -10.52
N VAL A 200 17.70 -15.72 -10.30
CA VAL A 200 17.65 -16.73 -11.37
C VAL A 200 16.49 -16.43 -12.31
N ARG A 201 15.32 -16.05 -11.78
CA ARG A 201 14.15 -15.67 -12.57
C ARG A 201 14.42 -14.42 -13.40
N ALA A 202 15.08 -13.41 -12.84
CA ALA A 202 15.48 -12.21 -13.58
C ALA A 202 16.42 -12.56 -14.74
N ALA A 203 17.42 -13.41 -14.50
CA ALA A 203 18.34 -13.87 -15.55
C ALA A 203 17.60 -14.60 -16.68
N CYS A 204 16.65 -15.49 -16.36
CA CYS A 204 15.84 -16.21 -17.35
C CYS A 204 14.95 -15.28 -18.18
N LYS A 205 14.37 -14.25 -17.57
CA LYS A 205 13.58 -13.24 -18.30
C LYS A 205 14.43 -12.45 -19.29
N LEU A 206 15.63 -12.02 -18.86
CA LEU A 206 16.56 -11.31 -19.72
C LEU A 206 16.97 -12.16 -20.92
N GLU A 207 17.25 -13.46 -20.69
CA GLU A 207 17.57 -14.43 -21.74
C GLU A 207 16.43 -14.57 -22.76
N ILE A 208 15.19 -14.80 -22.30
CA ILE A 208 14.03 -14.97 -23.19
C ILE A 208 13.76 -13.68 -23.99
N SER A 209 13.86 -12.51 -23.34
CA SER A 209 13.69 -11.19 -23.98
C SER A 209 14.73 -10.95 -25.08
N MET A 210 15.99 -11.30 -24.81
CA MET A 210 17.06 -11.28 -25.81
C MET A 210 16.76 -12.22 -26.98
N MET A 211 16.32 -13.45 -26.71
CA MET A 211 15.98 -14.44 -27.75
C MET A 211 14.82 -14.00 -28.65
N GLN A 212 13.79 -13.37 -28.07
CA GLN A 212 12.66 -12.80 -28.80
C GLN A 212 13.08 -11.62 -29.70
N THR A 213 13.87 -10.70 -29.15
CA THR A 213 14.26 -9.44 -29.81
C THR A 213 15.31 -9.67 -30.91
N CYS A 214 16.27 -10.56 -30.66
CA CYS A 214 17.34 -10.89 -31.59
C CYS A 214 16.98 -12.01 -32.59
N LYS A 215 15.78 -12.61 -32.48
CA LYS A 215 15.30 -13.72 -33.34
C LYS A 215 16.32 -14.87 -33.47
N LEU A 216 16.94 -15.25 -32.37
CA LEU A 216 17.96 -16.31 -32.35
C LEU A 216 17.38 -17.64 -32.86
N THR A 217 18.15 -18.33 -33.71
CA THR A 217 17.89 -19.71 -34.16
C THR A 217 18.52 -20.70 -33.17
N SER A 218 18.06 -21.95 -33.21
CA SER A 218 18.50 -23.05 -32.32
C SER A 218 20.01 -23.32 -32.31
N ASP A 219 20.75 -22.75 -33.27
CA ASP A 219 22.18 -23.02 -33.48
C ASP A 219 23.11 -21.86 -33.04
N GLY A 220 22.57 -20.87 -32.30
CA GLY A 220 23.37 -19.82 -31.66
C GLY A 220 24.05 -18.81 -32.60
N GLN A 221 23.84 -18.90 -33.92
CA GLN A 221 24.39 -17.97 -34.90
C GLN A 221 23.28 -17.15 -35.59
N SER A 222 23.34 -15.83 -35.42
CA SER A 222 22.63 -14.85 -36.25
C SER A 222 23.65 -14.01 -37.00
N HIS A 223 23.92 -14.36 -38.27
CA HIS A 223 24.95 -13.73 -39.09
C HIS A 223 24.59 -12.34 -39.66
N ASP A 224 23.49 -11.70 -39.22
CA ASP A 224 23.13 -10.34 -39.66
C ASP A 224 22.26 -9.61 -38.62
N LEU A 225 22.85 -9.26 -37.47
CA LEU A 225 22.20 -8.41 -36.46
C LEU A 225 22.51 -6.93 -36.72
N SER A 226 21.46 -6.11 -36.87
CA SER A 226 21.56 -4.64 -36.84
C SER A 226 22.32 -4.15 -35.60
N HIS A 227 23.02 -3.01 -35.69
CA HIS A 227 23.82 -2.42 -34.62
C HIS A 227 23.07 -2.33 -33.28
N ASP A 228 21.78 -1.99 -33.32
CA ASP A 228 20.92 -1.90 -32.12
C ASP A 228 20.67 -3.26 -31.45
N LYS A 229 20.57 -4.33 -32.23
CA LYS A 229 20.39 -5.70 -31.69
C LYS A 229 21.68 -6.23 -31.06
N GLN A 230 22.84 -5.83 -31.59
CA GLN A 230 24.13 -6.14 -30.99
C GLN A 230 24.32 -5.40 -29.66
N ALA A 231 23.87 -4.14 -29.57
CA ALA A 231 23.88 -3.37 -28.33
C ALA A 231 23.01 -4.02 -27.25
N ILE A 232 21.79 -4.47 -27.59
CA ILE A 232 20.89 -5.19 -26.68
C ILE A 232 21.51 -6.52 -26.21
N GLN A 233 22.12 -7.28 -27.11
CA GLN A 233 22.80 -8.53 -26.77
C GLN A 233 23.95 -8.30 -25.78
N LYS A 234 24.75 -7.24 -26.01
CA LYS A 234 25.86 -6.87 -25.13
C LYS A 234 25.36 -6.48 -23.73
N GLN A 235 24.35 -5.62 -23.66
CA GLN A 235 23.75 -5.18 -22.39
C GLN A 235 23.21 -6.37 -21.58
N VAL A 236 22.46 -7.27 -22.21
CA VAL A 236 21.92 -8.46 -21.53
C VAL A 236 23.03 -9.38 -21.03
N THR A 237 24.12 -9.52 -21.78
CA THR A 237 25.27 -10.33 -21.36
C THR A 237 25.97 -9.73 -20.14
N ASP A 238 26.15 -8.41 -20.11
CA ASP A 238 26.74 -7.69 -18.98
C ASP A 238 25.84 -7.77 -17.73
N ASP A 239 24.53 -7.60 -17.90
CA ASP A 239 23.54 -7.72 -16.82
C ASP A 239 23.48 -9.15 -16.26
N GLN A 240 23.51 -10.16 -17.12
CA GLN A 240 23.57 -11.56 -16.69
C GLN A 240 24.85 -11.82 -15.89
N LYS A 241 26.01 -11.30 -16.32
CA LYS A 241 27.27 -11.44 -15.59
C LYS A 241 27.16 -10.88 -14.17
N LEU A 242 26.55 -9.70 -14.03
CA LEU A 242 26.32 -9.09 -12.71
C LEU A 242 25.40 -9.97 -11.85
N LEU A 243 24.31 -10.50 -12.41
CA LEU A 243 23.44 -11.44 -11.70
C LEU A 243 24.19 -12.70 -11.27
N ARG A 244 25.10 -13.22 -12.10
CA ARG A 244 25.94 -14.36 -11.71
C ARG A 244 26.84 -14.03 -10.53
N GLU A 245 27.50 -12.88 -10.55
CA GLU A 245 28.36 -12.46 -9.44
C GLU A 245 27.55 -12.33 -8.13
N LYS A 246 26.29 -11.87 -8.19
CA LYS A 246 25.40 -11.80 -7.03
C LYS A 246 24.95 -13.18 -6.55
N VAL A 247 24.56 -14.08 -7.44
CA VAL A 247 24.21 -15.46 -7.08
C VAL A 247 25.42 -16.19 -6.48
N GLN A 248 26.63 -15.99 -7.01
CA GLN A 248 27.86 -16.54 -6.45
C GLN A 248 28.14 -16.03 -5.03
N GLN A 249 27.88 -14.74 -4.78
CA GLN A 249 28.05 -14.15 -3.44
C GLN A 249 27.02 -14.67 -2.42
N LEU A 250 25.82 -15.02 -2.87
CA LEU A 250 24.72 -15.47 -2.01
C LEU A 250 24.74 -16.98 -1.75
N SER A 251 24.88 -17.79 -2.81
CA SER A 251 24.68 -19.25 -2.76
C SER A 251 25.87 -20.06 -3.24
N GLY A 252 26.97 -19.40 -3.64
CA GLY A 252 28.18 -20.05 -4.14
C GLY A 252 27.97 -20.84 -5.43
N ASP A 253 28.91 -21.75 -5.72
CA ASP A 253 28.94 -22.52 -6.96
C ASP A 253 27.64 -23.32 -7.21
N ALA A 254 27.04 -23.84 -6.14
CA ALA A 254 25.77 -24.59 -6.23
C ALA A 254 24.59 -23.71 -6.68
N GLY A 255 24.60 -22.41 -6.38
CA GLY A 255 23.61 -21.46 -6.88
C GLY A 255 23.79 -21.16 -8.37
N ILE A 256 25.05 -21.08 -8.83
CA ILE A 256 25.36 -20.91 -10.25
C ILE A 256 24.90 -22.11 -11.07
N GLU A 257 25.15 -23.34 -10.60
CA GLU A 257 24.68 -24.55 -11.28
C GLU A 257 23.15 -24.58 -11.45
N ARG A 258 22.40 -24.13 -10.42
CA ARG A 258 20.94 -24.03 -10.50
C ARG A 258 20.49 -22.95 -11.48
N MET A 259 21.17 -21.80 -11.48
CA MET A 259 20.91 -20.74 -12.44
C MET A 259 21.18 -21.19 -13.88
N ASP A 260 22.28 -21.89 -14.13
CA ASP A 260 22.63 -22.44 -15.45
C ASP A 260 21.62 -23.46 -15.93
N SER A 261 21.19 -24.35 -15.04
CA SER A 261 20.14 -25.33 -15.34
C SER A 261 18.81 -24.65 -15.69
N ALA A 262 18.44 -23.59 -14.97
CA ALA A 262 17.22 -22.83 -15.24
C ALA A 262 17.28 -22.04 -16.56
N LEU A 263 18.45 -21.47 -16.90
CA LEU A 263 18.67 -20.79 -18.18
C LEU A 263 18.58 -21.78 -19.36
N LEU A 264 19.13 -22.99 -19.21
CA LEU A 264 19.01 -24.05 -20.21
C LEU A 264 17.56 -24.51 -20.40
N ASP A 265 16.82 -24.71 -19.31
CA ASP A 265 15.38 -25.05 -19.35
C ASP A 265 14.56 -23.95 -20.03
N ALA A 266 14.82 -22.68 -19.69
CA ALA A 266 14.17 -21.53 -20.33
C ALA A 266 14.43 -21.46 -21.84
N ARG A 267 15.66 -21.73 -22.28
CA ARG A 267 16.02 -21.81 -23.71
C ARG A 267 15.29 -22.96 -24.42
N SER A 268 15.24 -24.15 -23.82
CA SER A 268 14.54 -25.31 -24.40
C SER A 268 13.05 -25.02 -24.60
N LYS A 269 12.38 -24.54 -23.55
CA LYS A 269 10.96 -24.16 -23.60
C LYS A 269 10.65 -23.09 -24.63
N PHE A 270 11.56 -22.14 -24.82
CA PHE A 270 11.40 -21.10 -25.84
C PHE A 270 11.40 -21.69 -27.26
N PHE A 271 12.28 -22.63 -27.57
CA PHE A 271 12.34 -23.28 -28.87
C PHE A 271 11.18 -24.26 -29.09
N GLU A 272 10.81 -25.05 -28.08
CA GLU A 272 9.62 -25.91 -28.11
C GLU A 272 8.33 -25.12 -28.38
N ALA A 273 8.19 -23.94 -27.78
CA ALA A 273 7.06 -23.04 -28.03
C ALA A 273 7.03 -22.46 -29.45
N LYS A 274 8.20 -22.36 -30.11
CA LYS A 274 8.34 -21.86 -31.48
C LYS A 274 8.03 -22.94 -32.52
N GLU A 275 8.39 -24.20 -32.28
CA GLU A 275 8.08 -25.34 -33.18
C GLU A 275 6.58 -25.71 -33.18
N ASN A 276 5.88 -25.52 -32.06
CA ASN A 276 4.45 -25.86 -31.93
C ASN A 276 3.49 -24.85 -32.61
N GLY A 277 3.98 -23.90 -33.40
CA GLY A 277 3.17 -23.19 -34.40
C GLY A 277 2.30 -22.01 -33.92
N ASN A 278 2.78 -21.15 -33.02
CA ASN A 278 2.14 -19.84 -32.76
C ASN A 278 2.88 -18.69 -33.50
N PRO A 279 2.25 -18.00 -34.47
CA PRO A 279 2.85 -16.84 -35.14
C PRO A 279 2.68 -15.56 -34.30
N SER A 280 3.80 -15.09 -33.74
CA SER A 280 4.26 -13.71 -33.50
C SER A 280 3.30 -12.62 -32.96
N GLY A 281 3.68 -12.01 -31.83
CA GLY A 281 3.39 -10.59 -31.55
C GLY A 281 2.78 -10.25 -30.19
N THR A 282 3.47 -10.49 -29.07
CA THR A 282 3.19 -9.80 -27.79
C THR A 282 4.42 -9.91 -26.87
N PRO A 283 4.87 -8.85 -26.18
CA PRO A 283 5.90 -8.99 -25.15
C PRO A 283 5.28 -9.74 -23.98
N VAL A 284 5.70 -10.98 -23.76
CA VAL A 284 5.10 -11.84 -22.74
C VAL A 284 6.05 -11.99 -21.56
N ALA A 285 5.62 -11.34 -20.48
CA ALA A 285 5.92 -11.72 -19.11
C ALA A 285 5.71 -13.22 -18.88
N ASN A 286 6.72 -13.85 -18.27
CA ASN A 286 6.65 -15.09 -17.48
C ASN A 286 6.01 -16.32 -18.13
N ILE A 287 6.87 -17.23 -18.62
CA ILE A 287 6.54 -18.66 -18.78
C ILE A 287 7.24 -19.46 -17.68
N SER A 288 6.49 -20.42 -17.15
CA SER A 288 6.57 -21.02 -15.81
C SER A 288 7.41 -22.31 -15.69
N THR A 289 7.67 -22.69 -14.43
CA THR A 289 8.00 -24.06 -13.97
C THR A 289 6.74 -24.94 -13.87
N PRO A 290 6.88 -26.29 -13.91
CA PRO A 290 5.77 -27.22 -13.96
C PRO A 290 5.24 -27.62 -12.57
N LEU A 291 3.97 -28.03 -12.59
CA LEU A 291 3.15 -28.65 -11.54
C LEU A 291 2.34 -27.72 -10.62
N SER A 292 1.05 -27.66 -10.98
CA SER A 292 -0.15 -27.40 -10.18
C SER A 292 -0.51 -25.94 -9.87
N THR A 293 -1.62 -25.54 -10.52
CA THR A 293 -2.35 -24.26 -10.49
C THR A 293 -1.75 -23.14 -11.35
N SER A 294 -2.50 -22.79 -12.40
CA SER A 294 -2.23 -21.75 -13.38
C SER A 294 -1.91 -20.41 -12.69
N PRO A 295 -0.84 -19.68 -13.07
CA PRO A 295 -0.63 -18.32 -12.55
C PRO A 295 -1.73 -17.42 -13.11
N VAL A 296 -2.53 -16.85 -12.22
CA VAL A 296 -3.56 -15.84 -12.54
C VAL A 296 -2.86 -14.69 -13.27
N LYS A 297 -3.11 -14.54 -14.57
CA LYS A 297 -2.71 -13.33 -15.32
C LYS A 297 -3.42 -12.14 -14.68
N LEU A 298 -2.66 -11.27 -14.00
CA LEU A 298 -3.21 -10.06 -13.39
C LEU A 298 -3.85 -9.16 -14.47
N PRO A 299 -4.94 -8.44 -14.17
CA PRO A 299 -5.51 -7.47 -15.09
C PRO A 299 -4.53 -6.33 -15.40
N THR A 300 -4.52 -5.87 -16.65
CA THR A 300 -3.71 -4.71 -17.05
C THR A 300 -4.30 -3.40 -16.53
N GLU A 301 -3.48 -2.34 -16.43
CA GLU A 301 -3.92 -1.00 -16.01
C GLU A 301 -5.05 -0.44 -16.90
N ASN A 302 -4.96 -0.68 -18.22
CA ASN A 302 -6.00 -0.29 -19.17
C ASN A 302 -7.34 -0.95 -18.87
N GLU A 303 -7.35 -2.21 -18.43
CA GLU A 303 -8.59 -2.90 -18.05
C GLU A 303 -9.16 -2.38 -16.74
N GLN A 304 -8.30 -2.01 -15.79
CA GLN A 304 -8.74 -1.35 -14.56
C GLN A 304 -9.38 0.00 -14.90
N MET A 305 -8.74 0.81 -15.75
CA MET A 305 -9.26 2.10 -16.19
C MET A 305 -10.62 1.95 -16.91
N VAL A 306 -10.72 1.04 -17.88
CA VAL A 306 -11.99 0.78 -18.58
C VAL A 306 -13.07 0.26 -17.62
N SER A 307 -12.69 -0.62 -16.68
CA SER A 307 -13.60 -1.07 -15.62
C SER A 307 -14.09 0.11 -14.77
N GLU A 308 -13.22 1.03 -14.32
CA GLU A 308 -13.64 2.22 -13.56
C GLU A 308 -14.62 3.09 -14.36
N MET A 309 -14.33 3.34 -15.63
CA MET A 309 -15.18 4.16 -16.51
C MET A 309 -16.61 3.62 -16.64
N LEU A 310 -16.78 2.29 -16.59
CA LEU A 310 -18.08 1.61 -16.66
C LEU A 310 -18.87 1.65 -15.34
N HIS A 311 -18.21 1.86 -14.19
CA HIS A 311 -18.86 1.84 -12.87
C HIS A 311 -19.18 3.24 -12.31
N GLU A 312 -18.52 4.29 -12.80
CA GLU A 312 -18.68 5.68 -12.33
C GLU A 312 -19.73 6.47 -13.12
N ASP A 313 -20.58 7.26 -12.42
CA ASP A 313 -21.45 8.29 -13.01
C ASP A 313 -20.82 9.67 -12.80
N ASP A 314 -20.61 10.44 -13.89
CA ASP A 314 -20.25 11.88 -14.04
C ASP A 314 -19.39 12.64 -13.00
N VAL A 315 -18.87 12.01 -11.96
CA VAL A 315 -17.92 12.62 -11.03
C VAL A 315 -16.51 12.32 -11.53
N LEU A 316 -15.77 13.42 -11.70
CA LEU A 316 -14.45 13.50 -12.32
C LEU A 316 -13.52 12.38 -11.86
N PHE A 317 -12.86 11.77 -12.86
CA PHE A 317 -11.84 10.72 -12.84
C PHE A 317 -10.63 10.93 -11.89
N ALA A 318 -10.68 11.91 -10.98
CA ALA A 318 -9.57 12.42 -10.20
C ALA A 318 -9.56 11.99 -8.71
N GLY A 319 -10.57 11.26 -8.21
CA GLY A 319 -10.72 11.06 -6.76
C GLY A 319 -10.57 9.63 -6.21
N SER A 320 -10.47 8.59 -7.03
CA SER A 320 -10.57 7.19 -6.55
C SER A 320 -9.25 6.40 -6.53
N LEU A 321 -8.12 7.06 -6.80
CA LEU A 321 -6.77 6.53 -6.54
C LEU A 321 -6.24 6.94 -5.16
N ASP A 322 -7.13 7.42 -4.29
CA ASP A 322 -6.81 8.05 -3.01
C ASP A 322 -6.79 7.08 -1.82
N ASN A 323 -6.49 5.80 -2.04
CA ASN A 323 -6.27 4.83 -0.95
C ASN A 323 -4.83 4.81 -0.42
N VAL A 324 -4.02 5.80 -0.79
CA VAL A 324 -2.71 6.08 -0.18
C VAL A 324 -2.97 6.98 1.02
N SER A 325 -2.49 6.59 2.21
CA SER A 325 -2.66 7.39 3.42
C SER A 325 -2.12 8.81 3.19
N SER A 326 -2.74 9.82 3.82
CA SER A 326 -2.27 11.22 3.72
C SER A 326 -0.77 11.35 4.00
N GLU A 327 -0.25 10.49 4.88
CA GLU A 327 1.16 10.45 5.28
C GLU A 327 2.09 9.97 4.15
N GLU A 328 1.66 9.01 3.32
CA GLU A 328 2.45 8.51 2.20
C GLU A 328 2.43 9.49 1.01
N LYS A 329 1.31 10.21 0.81
CA LYS A 329 1.27 11.37 -0.12
C LYS A 329 2.19 12.50 0.33
N ASP A 330 2.20 12.81 1.62
CA ASP A 330 3.08 13.84 2.18
C ASP A 330 4.56 13.44 2.07
N PHE A 331 4.88 12.16 2.29
CA PHE A 331 6.22 11.64 2.08
C PHE A 331 6.62 11.71 0.59
N GLN A 332 5.77 11.24 -0.32
CA GLN A 332 6.01 11.30 -1.76
C GLN A 332 6.23 12.74 -2.24
N ALA A 333 5.41 13.68 -1.77
CA ALA A 333 5.56 15.11 -2.06
C ALA A 333 6.91 15.65 -1.56
N LYS A 334 7.32 15.25 -0.35
CA LYS A 334 8.61 15.67 0.23
C LYS A 334 9.82 15.07 -0.51
N VAL A 335 9.74 13.81 -0.91
CA VAL A 335 10.76 13.15 -1.74
C VAL A 335 10.87 13.85 -3.09
N LYS A 336 9.73 14.06 -3.77
CA LYS A 336 9.66 14.79 -5.05
C LYS A 336 10.29 16.18 -4.93
N ALA A 337 9.90 16.97 -3.93
CA ALA A 337 10.44 18.31 -3.71
C ALA A 337 11.95 18.32 -3.44
N THR A 338 12.45 17.33 -2.70
CA THR A 338 13.89 17.18 -2.41
C THR A 338 14.68 16.80 -3.66
N MET A 339 14.16 15.86 -4.46
CA MET A 339 14.78 15.45 -5.72
C MET A 339 14.79 16.59 -6.76
N GLU A 340 13.68 17.31 -6.91
CA GLU A 340 13.59 18.47 -7.80
C GLU A 340 14.56 19.57 -7.37
N LYS A 341 14.65 19.85 -6.07
CA LYS A 341 15.63 20.82 -5.56
C LYS A 341 17.06 20.40 -5.87
N ALA A 342 17.42 19.14 -5.59
CA ALA A 342 18.76 18.62 -5.87
C ALA A 342 19.10 18.67 -7.37
N PHE A 343 18.13 18.39 -8.24
CA PHE A 343 18.29 18.51 -9.69
C PHE A 343 18.58 19.96 -10.11
N TRP A 344 17.78 20.92 -9.66
CA TRP A 344 17.98 22.33 -10.02
C TRP A 344 19.24 22.95 -9.40
N ASP A 345 19.62 22.50 -8.20
CA ASP A 345 20.91 22.86 -7.58
C ASP A 345 22.08 22.35 -8.44
N LEU A 346 22.02 21.09 -8.93
CA LEU A 346 23.01 20.53 -9.85
C LEU A 346 23.11 21.30 -11.18
N VAL A 347 21.98 21.64 -11.80
CA VAL A 347 21.95 22.45 -13.04
C VAL A 347 22.56 23.83 -12.81
N THR A 348 22.28 24.43 -11.64
CA THR A 348 22.82 25.72 -11.25
C THR A 348 24.33 25.66 -11.01
N ASP A 349 24.83 24.62 -10.35
CA ASP A 349 26.24 24.44 -10.05
C ASP A 349 27.07 24.08 -11.31
N SER A 350 26.48 23.35 -12.26
CA SER A 350 27.09 23.00 -13.56
C SER A 350 27.43 24.23 -14.42
N ILE A 351 26.71 25.33 -14.23
CA ILE A 351 26.86 26.55 -15.04
C ILE A 351 27.67 27.64 -14.30
N LYS A 352 27.83 27.54 -12.97
CA LYS A 352 28.55 28.52 -12.12
C LYS A 352 30.08 28.36 -12.06
N GLY A 353 30.65 27.32 -12.69
CA GLY A 353 32.10 27.05 -12.66
C GLY A 353 32.92 27.79 -13.73
N ASP A 354 34.26 27.87 -13.54
CA ASP A 354 35.22 28.48 -14.48
C ASP A 354 35.19 27.90 -15.91
N LYS A 355 34.59 26.70 -16.07
CA LYS A 355 34.21 26.08 -17.35
C LYS A 355 32.74 25.68 -17.27
N PRO A 356 31.81 26.50 -17.77
CA PRO A 356 30.39 26.18 -17.74
C PRO A 356 30.09 24.98 -18.66
N ASP A 357 29.39 23.98 -18.14
CA ASP A 357 28.83 22.89 -18.95
C ASP A 357 27.36 23.16 -19.24
N TYR A 358 27.08 23.59 -20.47
CA TYR A 358 25.74 23.91 -20.95
C TYR A 358 24.94 22.69 -21.43
N THR A 359 25.50 21.48 -21.35
CA THR A 359 24.83 20.25 -21.82
C THR A 359 23.47 20.04 -21.15
N GLN A 360 23.39 20.29 -19.84
CA GLN A 360 22.13 20.16 -19.09
C GLN A 360 21.09 21.21 -19.50
N LEU A 361 21.53 22.45 -19.78
CA LEU A 361 20.65 23.54 -20.23
C LEU A 361 20.06 23.25 -21.62
N ILE A 362 20.89 22.79 -22.55
CA ILE A 362 20.46 22.42 -23.90
C ILE A 362 19.46 21.27 -23.85
N ASN A 363 19.67 20.28 -22.96
CA ASN A 363 18.71 19.19 -22.76
C ASN A 363 17.37 19.68 -22.20
N LEU A 364 17.36 20.65 -21.29
CA LEU A 364 16.12 21.24 -20.76
C LEU A 364 15.35 22.02 -21.84
N VAL A 365 16.04 22.80 -22.68
CA VAL A 365 15.39 23.48 -23.81
C VAL A 365 14.86 22.47 -24.84
N ARG A 366 15.60 21.38 -25.08
CA ARG A 366 15.12 20.25 -25.90
C ARG A 366 13.85 19.64 -25.31
N GLU A 367 13.79 19.41 -24.00
CA GLU A 367 12.61 18.88 -23.32
C GLU A 367 11.40 19.81 -23.45
N VAL A 368 11.60 21.14 -23.30
CA VAL A 368 10.55 22.15 -23.54
C VAL A 368 10.03 22.05 -24.97
N ARG A 369 10.93 22.04 -25.97
CA ARG A 369 10.58 21.94 -27.39
C ARG A 369 9.80 20.66 -27.70
N ASP A 370 10.32 19.52 -27.27
CA ASP A 370 9.77 18.21 -27.59
C ASP A 370 8.40 18.02 -26.92
N SER A 371 8.24 18.51 -25.68
CA SER A 371 6.96 18.49 -24.96
C SER A 371 5.90 19.39 -25.61
N LEU A 372 6.27 20.61 -26.03
CA LEU A 372 5.38 21.49 -26.78
C LEU A 372 4.98 20.87 -28.13
N HIS A 373 5.93 20.24 -28.82
CA HIS A 373 5.71 19.56 -30.09
C HIS A 373 4.76 18.35 -29.96
N GLU A 374 4.80 17.62 -28.84
CA GLU A 374 3.86 16.52 -28.57
C GLU A 374 2.42 17.02 -28.36
N LEU A 375 2.27 18.16 -27.67
CA LEU A 375 0.99 18.79 -27.36
C LEU A 375 0.38 19.55 -28.55
N ALA A 376 1.22 20.05 -29.46
CA ALA A 376 0.83 20.90 -30.57
C ALA A 376 -0.02 20.19 -31.64
N SER A 377 -0.88 20.97 -32.30
CA SER A 377 -1.62 20.54 -33.50
C SER A 377 -0.68 20.46 -34.72
N LYS A 378 -1.07 19.74 -35.78
CA LYS A 378 -0.20 19.46 -36.93
C LYS A 378 0.46 20.72 -37.56
N GLY A 379 -0.20 21.88 -37.54
CA GLY A 379 0.34 23.12 -38.10
C GLY A 379 1.30 23.89 -37.16
N LEU A 380 1.19 23.71 -35.84
CA LEU A 380 2.06 24.40 -34.86
C LEU A 380 3.39 23.64 -34.63
N LYS A 381 3.45 22.37 -35.04
CA LYS A 381 4.64 21.52 -34.87
C LYS A 381 5.85 22.03 -35.65
N GLU A 382 5.63 22.47 -36.88
CA GLU A 382 6.66 23.04 -37.75
C GLU A 382 7.14 24.39 -37.20
N GLU A 383 6.21 25.25 -36.77
CA GLU A 383 6.52 26.55 -36.13
C GLU A 383 7.41 26.39 -34.89
N ILE A 384 7.17 25.38 -34.04
CA ILE A 384 7.95 25.13 -32.82
C ILE A 384 9.40 24.71 -33.14
N LEU A 385 9.59 23.89 -34.19
CA LEU A 385 10.92 23.42 -34.58
C LEU A 385 11.77 24.54 -35.21
N GLU A 386 11.12 25.46 -35.94
CA GLU A 386 11.79 26.62 -36.56
C GLU A 386 12.20 27.68 -35.52
N ASN A 387 11.39 27.89 -34.48
CA ASN A 387 11.65 28.93 -33.47
C ASN A 387 12.54 28.47 -32.31
N ILE A 388 12.63 27.15 -32.04
CA ILE A 388 13.50 26.58 -31.00
C ILE A 388 14.58 25.71 -31.68
N ASP A 389 15.56 26.38 -32.29
CA ASP A 389 16.69 25.74 -32.96
C ASP A 389 17.81 25.42 -31.95
N LEU A 390 18.06 24.12 -31.77
CA LEU A 390 19.08 23.63 -30.84
C LEU A 390 20.51 23.76 -31.39
N GLU A 391 20.71 23.80 -32.71
CA GLU A 391 22.02 24.00 -33.32
C GLU A 391 22.47 25.45 -33.12
N ILE A 392 21.56 26.40 -33.37
CA ILE A 392 21.81 27.82 -33.10
C ILE A 392 22.04 28.04 -31.60
N LEU A 393 21.22 27.43 -30.73
CA LEU A 393 21.41 27.52 -29.28
C LEU A 393 22.77 26.97 -28.82
N THR A 394 23.20 25.82 -29.36
CA THR A 394 24.50 25.22 -29.03
C THR A 394 25.63 26.13 -29.47
N GLN A 395 25.55 26.67 -30.69
CA GLN A 395 26.55 27.58 -31.24
C GLN A 395 26.66 28.90 -30.46
N VAL A 396 25.54 29.45 -29.99
CA VAL A 396 25.49 30.69 -29.18
C VAL A 396 26.07 30.47 -27.77
N LEU A 397 25.88 29.29 -27.19
CA LEU A 397 26.41 28.94 -25.87
C LEU A 397 27.92 28.57 -25.92
N GLU A 398 28.37 27.92 -27.00
CA GLU A 398 29.78 27.53 -27.20
C GLU A 398 30.69 28.70 -27.62
N SER A 399 30.14 29.71 -28.30
CA SER A 399 30.90 30.89 -28.75
C SER A 399 31.28 31.85 -27.60
N GLY A 400 30.71 31.66 -26.41
CA GLY A 400 30.87 32.57 -25.27
C GLY A 400 30.26 33.96 -25.51
N SER A 401 29.58 34.19 -26.63
CA SER A 401 28.82 35.41 -26.86
C SER A 401 27.58 35.36 -25.97
N GLN A 402 27.50 36.26 -25.00
CA GLN A 402 26.34 36.38 -24.11
C GLN A 402 25.12 36.94 -24.86
N ASP A 403 24.60 36.20 -25.85
CA ASP A 403 23.39 36.63 -26.55
C ASP A 403 22.16 36.25 -25.71
N THR A 404 22.07 36.95 -24.58
CA THR A 404 20.94 36.95 -23.62
C THR A 404 19.60 37.17 -24.32
N GLN A 405 19.62 37.80 -25.51
CA GLN A 405 18.46 38.04 -26.33
C GLN A 405 17.88 36.77 -26.96
N TYR A 406 18.71 35.87 -27.50
CA TYR A 406 18.21 34.67 -28.19
C TYR A 406 17.57 33.67 -27.21
N LEU A 407 18.20 33.46 -26.06
CA LEU A 407 17.65 32.59 -25.02
C LEU A 407 16.38 33.20 -24.38
N GLY A 408 16.35 34.52 -24.22
CA GLY A 408 15.14 35.25 -23.85
C GLY A 408 14.02 35.09 -24.86
N GLN A 409 14.33 35.11 -26.17
CA GLN A 409 13.38 34.86 -27.26
C GLN A 409 12.82 33.43 -27.23
N ILE A 410 13.66 32.43 -27.01
CA ILE A 410 13.22 31.03 -26.86
C ILE A 410 12.26 30.90 -25.67
N MET A 411 12.57 31.55 -24.54
CA MET A 411 11.71 31.53 -23.35
C MET A 411 10.38 32.25 -23.60
N SER A 412 10.39 33.45 -24.21
CA SER A 412 9.15 34.16 -24.52
C SER A 412 8.28 33.37 -25.51
N TYR A 413 8.90 32.79 -26.53
CA TYR A 413 8.20 31.96 -27.51
C TYR A 413 7.59 30.71 -26.87
N SER A 414 8.36 30.01 -26.02
CA SER A 414 7.88 28.80 -25.33
C SER A 414 6.69 29.12 -24.43
N LEU A 415 6.74 30.24 -23.70
CA LEU A 415 5.66 30.68 -22.83
C LEU A 415 4.42 31.12 -23.62
N ASP A 416 4.60 31.82 -24.74
CA ASP A 416 3.51 32.17 -25.65
C ASP A 416 2.87 30.93 -26.30
N MET A 417 3.65 29.89 -26.58
CA MET A 417 3.12 28.63 -27.08
C MET A 417 2.34 27.87 -26.02
N VAL A 418 2.83 27.81 -24.77
CA VAL A 418 2.07 27.24 -23.64
C VAL A 418 0.73 27.96 -23.48
N ARG A 419 0.69 29.29 -23.60
CA ARG A 419 -0.56 30.07 -23.58
C ARG A 419 -1.51 29.67 -24.70
N LYS A 420 -1.03 29.63 -25.95
CA LYS A 420 -1.84 29.25 -27.13
C LYS A 420 -2.44 27.85 -27.00
N LEU A 421 -1.75 26.93 -26.34
CA LEU A 421 -2.19 25.54 -26.16
C LEU A 421 -3.10 25.33 -24.93
N SER A 422 -3.20 26.32 -24.05
CA SER A 422 -3.97 26.24 -22.80
C SER A 422 -5.43 26.68 -22.97
N ALA A 423 -6.27 26.33 -21.98
CA ALA A 423 -7.67 26.77 -21.95
C ALA A 423 -7.80 28.28 -21.66
N ALA A 424 -8.75 28.95 -22.32
CA ALA A 424 -8.96 30.40 -22.21
C ALA A 424 -9.20 30.90 -20.77
N GLU A 425 -9.76 30.07 -19.88
CA GLU A 425 -10.03 30.41 -18.48
C GLU A 425 -8.75 30.51 -17.62
N LYS A 426 -7.64 29.86 -18.04
CA LYS A 426 -6.34 29.88 -17.33
C LYS A 426 -5.29 30.78 -17.97
N GLU A 427 -5.56 31.27 -19.18
CA GLU A 427 -4.69 32.22 -19.88
C GLU A 427 -4.43 33.46 -19.01
N ASP A 428 -5.45 33.97 -18.33
CA ASP A 428 -5.36 35.16 -17.47
C ASP A 428 -4.54 34.92 -16.19
N GLU A 429 -4.64 33.73 -15.59
CA GLU A 429 -3.86 33.35 -14.40
C GLU A 429 -2.38 33.13 -14.75
N MET A 430 -2.12 32.43 -15.87
CA MET A 430 -0.77 32.25 -16.42
C MET A 430 -0.15 33.56 -16.91
N LYS A 431 -0.95 34.50 -17.40
CA LYS A 431 -0.47 35.84 -17.79
C LYS A 431 0.05 36.60 -16.58
N LYS A 432 -0.68 36.54 -15.46
CA LYS A 432 -0.29 37.19 -14.20
C LYS A 432 0.96 36.56 -13.58
N SER A 433 1.09 35.24 -13.61
CA SER A 433 2.30 34.54 -13.11
C SER A 433 3.52 34.81 -14.00
N HIS A 434 3.31 34.89 -15.32
CA HIS A 434 4.36 35.26 -16.27
C HIS A 434 4.82 36.72 -16.12
N GLU A 435 3.91 37.68 -15.98
CA GLU A 435 4.24 39.09 -15.73
C GLU A 435 5.01 39.25 -14.40
N LYS A 436 4.62 38.49 -13.37
CA LYS A 436 5.33 38.43 -12.10
C LYS A 436 6.74 37.85 -12.24
N LEU A 437 6.91 36.78 -13.02
CA LEU A 437 8.22 36.18 -13.27
C LEU A 437 9.11 37.15 -14.05
N LEU A 438 8.61 37.79 -15.10
CA LEU A 438 9.36 38.83 -15.84
C LEU A 438 9.78 39.99 -14.93
N TYR A 439 8.92 40.40 -14.00
CA TYR A 439 9.25 41.42 -12.99
C TYR A 439 10.33 40.95 -12.01
N GLU A 440 10.28 39.70 -11.52
CA GLU A 440 11.30 39.11 -10.65
C GLU A 440 12.65 38.93 -11.35
N LEU A 441 12.64 38.58 -12.64
CA LEU A 441 13.84 38.49 -13.46
C LEU A 441 14.46 39.88 -13.71
N ALA A 442 13.64 40.89 -14.02
CA ALA A 442 14.11 42.27 -14.20
C ALA A 442 14.71 42.86 -12.92
N ALA A 443 14.06 42.65 -11.77
CA ALA A 443 14.55 43.11 -10.47
C ALA A 443 15.86 42.43 -10.01
N SER A 444 16.12 41.19 -10.46
CA SER A 444 17.37 40.48 -10.16
C SER A 444 18.58 40.95 -10.99
N SER A 445 18.37 41.80 -11.99
CA SER A 445 19.43 42.35 -12.85
C SER A 445 20.11 43.61 -12.29
N GLU A 446 19.50 44.30 -11.31
CA GLU A 446 19.97 45.62 -10.84
C GLU A 446 20.98 45.56 -9.67
N VAL A 447 21.31 44.38 -9.12
CA VAL A 447 22.16 44.27 -7.93
C VAL A 447 23.28 43.23 -8.12
N ASN A 448 24.50 43.75 -8.28
CA ASN A 448 25.84 43.14 -8.16
C ASN A 448 26.65 42.96 -9.47
N ASP A 449 27.93 43.32 -9.33
CA ASP A 449 29.01 43.46 -10.34
C ASP A 449 29.47 42.14 -11.01
N ASP A 450 28.57 41.14 -11.15
CA ASP A 450 28.88 39.81 -11.69
C ASP A 450 27.74 39.30 -12.61
N GLY A 451 27.48 40.07 -13.67
CA GLY A 451 26.30 39.95 -14.55
C GLY A 451 26.08 38.58 -15.22
N ILE A 452 27.11 37.73 -15.30
CA ILE A 452 27.05 36.38 -15.87
C ILE A 452 26.24 35.44 -14.96
N ASN A 453 26.47 35.53 -13.65
CA ASN A 453 25.81 34.69 -12.65
C ASN A 453 24.32 35.05 -12.47
N SER A 454 23.96 36.34 -12.60
CA SER A 454 22.56 36.78 -12.50
C SER A 454 21.71 36.30 -13.68
N PHE A 455 22.22 36.40 -14.92
CA PHE A 455 21.51 35.94 -16.11
C PHE A 455 21.27 34.43 -16.14
N VAL A 456 22.27 33.63 -15.76
CA VAL A 456 22.14 32.16 -15.68
C VAL A 456 21.05 31.75 -14.68
N ILE A 457 21.01 32.39 -13.51
CA ILE A 457 19.98 32.12 -12.51
C ILE A 457 18.59 32.52 -13.03
N ALA A 458 18.50 33.61 -13.78
CA ALA A 458 17.26 34.06 -14.42
C ALA A 458 16.72 33.04 -15.44
N VAL A 459 17.58 32.51 -16.31
CA VAL A 459 17.25 31.49 -17.31
C VAL A 459 16.78 30.19 -16.64
N ILE A 460 17.51 29.70 -15.62
CA ILE A 460 17.16 28.46 -14.92
C ILE A 460 15.78 28.59 -14.27
N LYS A 461 15.49 29.74 -13.63
CA LYS A 461 14.16 30.02 -13.06
C LYS A 461 13.07 30.03 -14.14
N GLY A 462 13.34 30.65 -15.29
CA GLY A 462 12.41 30.71 -16.41
C GLY A 462 12.11 29.34 -17.04
N LEU A 463 13.14 28.51 -17.24
CA LEU A 463 12.98 27.15 -17.75
C LEU A 463 12.22 26.26 -16.76
N ARG A 464 12.56 26.35 -15.47
CA ARG A 464 11.82 25.63 -14.41
C ARG A 464 10.34 25.98 -14.44
N PHE A 465 10.01 27.26 -14.54
CA PHE A 465 8.63 27.71 -14.64
C PHE A 465 7.95 27.18 -15.89
N THR A 466 8.59 27.31 -17.06
CA THR A 466 8.04 26.84 -18.34
C THR A 466 7.74 25.34 -18.33
N LEU A 467 8.64 24.52 -17.78
CA LEU A 467 8.45 23.07 -17.66
C LEU A 467 7.32 22.70 -16.70
N GLU A 468 7.14 23.46 -15.60
CA GLU A 468 6.03 23.24 -14.67
C GLU A 468 4.68 23.54 -15.36
N GLU A 469 4.58 24.65 -16.09
CA GLU A 469 3.37 25.00 -16.85
C GLU A 469 3.08 23.96 -17.95
N ILE A 470 4.11 23.46 -18.64
CA ILE A 470 3.94 22.36 -19.62
C ILE A 470 3.41 21.09 -18.96
N LYS A 471 3.90 20.70 -17.78
CA LYS A 471 3.41 19.52 -17.04
C LYS A 471 1.94 19.68 -16.63
N GLN A 472 1.57 20.88 -16.18
CA GLN A 472 0.18 21.20 -15.86
C GLN A 472 -0.71 21.08 -17.11
N LEU A 473 -0.24 21.62 -18.24
CA LEU A 473 -0.93 21.52 -19.52
C LEU A 473 -1.06 20.06 -20.01
N GLN A 474 -0.01 19.23 -19.90
CA GLN A 474 -0.08 17.79 -20.22
C GLN A 474 -1.17 17.08 -19.40
N THR A 475 -1.28 17.41 -18.12
CA THR A 475 -2.31 16.86 -17.22
C THR A 475 -3.71 17.28 -17.65
N GLU A 476 -3.89 18.50 -18.12
CA GLU A 476 -5.18 19.00 -18.59
C GLU A 476 -5.57 18.43 -19.94
N VAL A 477 -4.63 18.38 -20.88
CA VAL A 477 -4.85 17.77 -22.21
C VAL A 477 -5.15 16.29 -22.07
N SER A 478 -4.45 15.56 -21.21
CA SER A 478 -4.76 14.15 -20.93
C SER A 478 -6.14 13.99 -20.30
N LYS A 479 -6.52 14.82 -19.32
CA LYS A 479 -7.87 14.84 -18.73
C LYS A 479 -8.95 15.11 -19.79
N ALA A 480 -8.75 16.11 -20.66
CA ALA A 480 -9.68 16.44 -21.74
C ALA A 480 -9.80 15.30 -22.77
N ARG A 481 -8.69 14.67 -23.15
CA ARG A 481 -8.68 13.49 -24.04
C ARG A 481 -9.44 12.31 -23.42
N ILE A 482 -9.24 12.05 -22.13
CA ILE A 482 -10.00 11.01 -21.41
C ILE A 482 -11.50 11.34 -21.43
N GLN A 483 -11.87 12.58 -21.14
CA GLN A 483 -13.28 13.04 -21.19
C GLN A 483 -13.92 12.88 -22.57
N LEU A 484 -13.17 13.11 -23.66
CA LEU A 484 -13.66 12.91 -25.02
C LEU A 484 -13.89 11.43 -25.36
N ILE A 485 -13.03 10.53 -24.88
CA ILE A 485 -13.11 9.09 -25.15
C ILE A 485 -14.10 8.40 -24.18
N GLN A 486 -14.36 8.99 -23.02
CA GLN A 486 -15.18 8.41 -21.96
C GLN A 486 -16.58 7.96 -22.39
N PRO A 487 -17.37 8.71 -23.18
CA PRO A 487 -18.67 8.24 -23.67
C PRO A 487 -18.56 7.00 -24.56
N ILE A 488 -17.48 6.87 -25.33
CA ILE A 488 -17.22 5.73 -26.22
C ILE A 488 -16.90 4.49 -25.37
N ILE A 489 -16.06 4.65 -24.34
CA ILE A 489 -15.70 3.55 -23.42
C ILE A 489 -16.91 3.12 -22.58
N ARG A 490 -17.74 4.07 -22.12
CA ARG A 490 -18.99 3.77 -21.40
C ARG A 490 -20.03 3.02 -22.24
N GLY A 491 -19.92 3.09 -23.57
CA GLY A 491 -20.76 2.35 -24.51
C GLY A 491 -20.38 0.88 -24.65
N SER A 492 -20.81 0.25 -25.74
CA SER A 492 -20.52 -1.15 -26.04
C SER A 492 -19.03 -1.44 -26.22
N THR A 493 -18.24 -0.45 -26.66
CA THR A 493 -16.81 -0.61 -26.93
C THR A 493 -16.01 -1.00 -25.69
N GLY A 494 -16.28 -0.40 -24.52
CA GLY A 494 -15.59 -0.77 -23.28
C GLY A 494 -15.97 -2.17 -22.81
N VAL A 495 -17.24 -2.56 -22.97
CA VAL A 495 -17.72 -3.91 -22.65
C VAL A 495 -17.05 -4.95 -23.56
N GLU A 496 -16.99 -4.71 -24.86
CA GLU A 496 -16.31 -5.59 -25.83
C GLU A 496 -14.81 -5.72 -25.53
N TYR A 497 -14.16 -4.62 -25.13
CA TYR A 497 -12.75 -4.63 -24.72
C TYR A 497 -12.54 -5.55 -23.51
N LEU A 498 -13.34 -5.38 -22.46
CA LEU A 498 -13.25 -6.22 -21.26
C LEU A 498 -13.62 -7.68 -21.54
N GLN A 499 -14.60 -7.94 -22.40
CA GLN A 499 -14.93 -9.29 -22.85
C GLN A 499 -13.75 -9.96 -23.56
N LYS A 500 -13.09 -9.26 -24.50
CA LYS A 500 -11.90 -9.76 -25.20
C LYS A 500 -10.73 -10.01 -24.24
N ALA A 501 -10.49 -9.08 -23.31
CA ALA A 501 -9.43 -9.23 -22.32
C ALA A 501 -9.71 -10.41 -21.36
N PHE A 502 -10.96 -10.59 -20.94
CA PHE A 502 -11.38 -11.71 -20.12
C PHE A 502 -11.26 -13.05 -20.87
N ALA A 503 -11.68 -13.10 -22.14
CA ALA A 503 -11.50 -14.27 -23.00
C ALA A 503 -10.02 -14.62 -23.22
N ALA A 504 -9.14 -13.62 -23.37
CA ALA A 504 -7.70 -13.83 -23.50
C ALA A 504 -7.06 -14.41 -22.23
N ARG A 505 -7.66 -14.19 -21.05
CA ARG A 505 -7.19 -14.74 -19.77
C ARG A 505 -7.76 -16.11 -19.45
N TYR A 506 -9.07 -16.29 -19.59
CA TYR A 506 -9.79 -17.46 -19.10
C TYR A 506 -10.40 -18.33 -20.21
N GLY A 507 -10.16 -17.99 -21.47
CA GLY A 507 -10.71 -18.72 -22.61
C GLY A 507 -12.16 -18.34 -22.95
N PRO A 508 -12.69 -18.93 -24.04
CA PRO A 508 -14.05 -18.68 -24.50
C PRO A 508 -15.10 -19.21 -23.49
N PRO A 509 -16.37 -18.75 -23.58
CA PRO A 509 -17.43 -19.20 -22.68
C PRO A 509 -17.65 -20.73 -22.64
N SER A 510 -17.31 -21.46 -23.71
CA SER A 510 -17.39 -22.93 -23.74
C SER A 510 -16.54 -23.62 -22.68
N ASP A 511 -15.42 -23.00 -22.30
CA ASP A 511 -14.40 -23.61 -21.44
C ASP A 511 -14.59 -23.18 -19.98
N ALA A 512 -15.61 -22.36 -19.70
CA ALA A 512 -15.85 -21.71 -18.41
C ALA A 512 -15.89 -22.68 -17.23
N THR A 513 -16.39 -23.90 -17.42
CA THR A 513 -16.48 -24.92 -16.35
C THR A 513 -15.12 -25.36 -15.84
N VAL A 514 -14.10 -25.35 -16.70
CA VAL A 514 -12.71 -25.73 -16.37
C VAL A 514 -11.90 -24.49 -15.99
N SER A 515 -12.12 -23.37 -16.67
CA SER A 515 -11.31 -22.17 -16.48
C SER A 515 -11.76 -21.25 -15.34
N LEU A 516 -13.00 -21.37 -14.86
CA LEU A 516 -13.58 -20.53 -13.80
C LEU A 516 -14.13 -21.36 -12.62
N PRO A 517 -13.31 -22.18 -11.94
CA PRO A 517 -13.76 -23.09 -10.89
C PRO A 517 -14.36 -22.38 -9.67
N ILE A 518 -13.85 -21.22 -9.27
CA ILE A 518 -14.37 -20.47 -8.10
C ILE A 518 -15.69 -19.82 -8.45
N THR A 519 -15.79 -19.23 -9.65
CA THR A 519 -17.04 -18.65 -10.19
C THR A 519 -18.12 -19.71 -10.30
N MET A 520 -17.78 -20.92 -10.75
CA MET A 520 -18.74 -22.04 -10.81
C MET A 520 -19.23 -22.46 -9.42
N LYS A 521 -18.34 -22.54 -8.43
CA LYS A 521 -18.71 -22.83 -7.04
C LYS A 521 -19.64 -21.75 -6.47
N TRP A 522 -19.32 -20.49 -6.71
CA TRP A 522 -20.13 -19.35 -6.28
C TRP A 522 -21.53 -19.37 -6.94
N ILE A 523 -21.62 -19.54 -8.26
CA ILE A 523 -22.89 -19.68 -8.99
C ILE A 523 -23.73 -20.82 -8.42
N SER A 524 -23.11 -21.98 -8.16
CA SER A 524 -23.80 -23.16 -7.63
C SER A 524 -24.35 -22.91 -6.22
N ALA A 525 -23.56 -22.26 -5.35
CA ALA A 525 -23.98 -21.88 -4.01
C ALA A 525 -25.15 -20.89 -4.06
N THR A 526 -25.04 -19.82 -4.85
CA THR A 526 -26.09 -18.80 -4.98
C THR A 526 -27.37 -19.37 -5.60
N LYS A 527 -27.27 -20.27 -6.59
CA LYS A 527 -28.42 -20.92 -7.23
C LYS A 527 -29.29 -21.69 -6.23
N SER A 528 -28.69 -22.26 -5.19
CA SER A 528 -29.42 -22.99 -4.15
C SER A 528 -30.29 -22.07 -3.26
N THR A 529 -29.94 -20.79 -3.14
CA THR A 529 -30.60 -19.82 -2.24
C THR A 529 -31.40 -18.73 -2.98
N MET A 530 -31.09 -18.47 -4.25
CA MET A 530 -31.61 -17.33 -5.01
C MET A 530 -33.15 -17.23 -5.03
N GLU A 531 -33.84 -18.34 -5.30
CA GLU A 531 -35.31 -18.34 -5.37
C GLU A 531 -35.96 -18.17 -3.99
N GLN A 532 -35.26 -18.57 -2.90
CA GLN A 532 -35.72 -18.27 -1.55
C GLN A 532 -35.57 -16.78 -1.24
N GLU A 533 -34.42 -16.19 -1.55
CA GLU A 533 -34.14 -14.78 -1.33
C GLU A 533 -35.08 -13.85 -2.11
N TYR A 534 -35.37 -14.20 -3.37
CA TYR A 534 -36.30 -13.45 -4.20
C TYR A 534 -37.75 -13.55 -3.67
N ARG A 535 -38.19 -14.73 -3.22
CA ARG A 535 -39.51 -14.89 -2.58
C ARG A 535 -39.62 -14.09 -1.30
N GLU A 536 -38.62 -14.15 -0.42
CA GLU A 536 -38.62 -13.34 0.81
C GLU A 536 -38.63 -11.82 0.53
N HIS A 537 -38.01 -11.39 -0.57
CA HIS A 537 -38.10 -10.01 -1.03
C HIS A 537 -39.51 -9.63 -1.48
N LEU A 538 -40.17 -10.48 -2.28
CA LEU A 538 -41.57 -10.29 -2.69
C LEU A 538 -42.51 -10.23 -1.47
N ASP A 539 -42.34 -11.13 -0.51
CA ASP A 539 -43.09 -11.12 0.75
C ASP A 539 -42.85 -9.83 1.53
N SER A 540 -41.61 -9.33 1.54
CA SER A 540 -41.28 -8.05 2.21
C SER A 540 -42.00 -6.86 1.56
N ILE A 541 -42.17 -6.89 0.23
CA ILE A 541 -42.93 -5.87 -0.52
C ILE A 541 -44.42 -5.96 -0.19
N GLN A 542 -44.99 -7.17 -0.12
CA GLN A 542 -46.41 -7.35 0.21
C GLN A 542 -46.74 -6.90 1.64
N ASN A 543 -45.81 -7.13 2.57
CA ASN A 543 -45.95 -6.77 3.98
C ASN A 543 -45.57 -5.31 4.29
N LEU A 544 -45.29 -4.49 3.28
CA LEU A 544 -44.91 -3.09 3.48
C LEU A 544 -46.15 -2.27 3.83
N PRO A 545 -46.17 -1.58 4.99
CA PRO A 545 -47.32 -0.78 5.37
C PRO A 545 -47.60 0.31 4.33
N ALA A 546 -48.88 0.53 4.01
CA ALA A 546 -49.32 1.65 3.19
C ALA A 546 -48.88 2.98 3.82
N GLU A 547 -48.71 4.02 2.99
CA GLU A 547 -48.05 5.32 3.32
C GLU A 547 -48.56 6.03 4.59
N HIS A 548 -49.70 5.61 5.16
CA HIS A 548 -50.32 6.22 6.32
C HIS A 548 -50.30 5.40 7.62
N HIS A 549 -49.74 4.19 7.68
CA HIS A 549 -49.75 3.36 8.90
C HIS A 549 -48.38 2.70 9.17
N ALA A 550 -47.38 3.49 9.59
CA ALA A 550 -46.14 2.95 10.14
C ALA A 550 -46.39 2.30 11.51
N GLN A 551 -46.69 1.00 11.55
CA GLN A 551 -46.80 0.25 12.79
C GLN A 551 -45.42 -0.11 13.37
N ARG A 552 -45.21 0.41 14.59
CA ARG A 552 -44.50 -0.11 15.77
C ARG A 552 -43.41 -1.17 15.61
N LEU A 553 -42.24 -0.80 16.14
CA LEU A 553 -41.20 -1.63 16.73
C LEU A 553 -41.68 -3.02 17.18
N VAL A 554 -40.96 -4.07 16.76
CA VAL A 554 -41.12 -5.43 17.27
C VAL A 554 -40.85 -5.44 18.77
N LYS A 555 -41.85 -5.85 19.56
CA LYS A 555 -41.76 -6.05 21.01
C LYS A 555 -40.90 -7.29 21.30
N VAL A 556 -39.62 -7.08 21.59
CA VAL A 556 -38.89 -7.98 22.50
C VAL A 556 -38.38 -7.10 23.64
N LEU A 557 -38.97 -7.35 24.82
CA LEU A 557 -38.70 -6.78 26.15
C LEU A 557 -39.30 -5.39 26.50
N GLN A 558 -40.34 -5.48 27.34
CA GLN A 558 -40.94 -4.52 28.28
C GLN A 558 -42.16 -3.66 27.89
N THR A 559 -43.00 -3.51 28.93
CA THR A 559 -44.38 -3.06 29.06
C THR A 559 -44.55 -1.54 29.07
N GLY A 560 -45.64 -1.05 28.47
CA GLY A 560 -46.18 0.32 28.66
C GLY A 560 -45.98 1.25 27.46
N GLN A 561 -47.09 1.64 26.81
CA GLN A 561 -47.15 2.56 25.65
C GLN A 561 -47.18 4.04 26.08
N VAL A 562 -46.55 4.94 25.30
CA VAL A 562 -47.09 6.27 24.88
C VAL A 562 -46.46 6.66 23.52
N ALA A 563 -47.23 7.32 22.64
CA ALA A 563 -46.91 7.68 21.25
C ALA A 563 -46.63 9.19 21.06
N VAL A 564 -45.79 9.58 20.08
CA VAL A 564 -45.55 10.98 19.61
C VAL A 564 -45.23 10.98 18.08
N PRO A 565 -45.61 12.00 17.28
CA PRO A 565 -45.79 11.89 15.82
C PRO A 565 -44.58 12.31 14.96
N SER A 566 -44.62 11.87 13.68
CA SER A 566 -43.61 11.94 12.63
C SER A 566 -43.65 13.22 11.77
N SER A 567 -42.47 13.77 11.43
CA SER A 567 -42.28 14.83 10.44
C SER A 567 -42.04 14.28 9.02
N SER A 568 -42.57 15.02 8.05
CA SER A 568 -42.77 14.71 6.63
C SER A 568 -41.51 14.77 5.75
N LEU A 569 -41.34 13.79 4.86
CA LEU A 569 -40.37 13.79 3.76
C LEU A 569 -41.01 14.40 2.49
N SER A 570 -40.32 15.37 1.89
CA SER A 570 -40.66 16.03 0.64
C SER A 570 -40.35 15.17 -0.60
N ALA A 571 -41.16 15.34 -1.64
CA ALA A 571 -41.09 14.62 -2.91
C ALA A 571 -39.83 14.95 -3.72
N GLU A 572 -39.03 13.94 -4.08
CA GLU A 572 -37.87 14.07 -4.98
C GLU A 572 -38.02 13.18 -6.23
N LYS A 573 -37.54 13.74 -7.35
CA LYS A 573 -37.62 13.22 -8.72
C LYS A 573 -37.03 11.80 -8.85
N ASN A 574 -37.72 10.93 -9.57
CA ASN A 574 -37.30 9.56 -9.90
C ASN A 574 -36.03 9.55 -10.78
N SER A 575 -34.86 9.34 -10.17
CA SER A 575 -33.58 9.06 -10.83
C SER A 575 -32.95 7.75 -10.32
N GLY A 576 -33.77 6.76 -9.98
CA GLY A 576 -33.30 5.52 -9.33
C GLY A 576 -32.81 4.44 -10.31
N LEU A 577 -31.84 3.66 -9.88
CA LEU A 577 -31.37 2.44 -10.55
C LEU A 577 -32.48 1.36 -10.60
N PRO A 578 -32.45 0.47 -11.61
CA PRO A 578 -33.58 -0.41 -11.92
C PRO A 578 -33.86 -1.49 -10.88
N GLU A 579 -35.15 -1.82 -10.73
CA GLU A 579 -35.63 -2.98 -9.95
C GLU A 579 -35.33 -4.30 -10.66
N CYS A 580 -35.10 -5.36 -9.88
CA CYS A 580 -34.91 -6.71 -10.40
C CYS A 580 -36.23 -7.27 -10.92
N GLN A 581 -36.32 -7.49 -12.24
CA GLN A 581 -37.54 -7.99 -12.91
C GLN A 581 -37.75 -9.51 -12.76
N GLY A 582 -36.88 -10.20 -12.01
CA GLY A 582 -36.99 -11.63 -11.78
C GLY A 582 -36.32 -12.51 -12.83
N GLU A 583 -35.57 -11.92 -13.76
CA GLU A 583 -34.74 -12.66 -14.72
C GLU A 583 -33.70 -13.52 -13.99
N LYS A 584 -33.46 -14.75 -14.47
CA LYS A 584 -32.62 -15.75 -13.78
C LYS A 584 -31.20 -15.24 -13.54
N LEU A 585 -30.60 -14.58 -14.54
CA LEU A 585 -29.22 -14.08 -14.44
C LEU A 585 -29.12 -12.84 -13.54
N ASP A 586 -30.01 -11.88 -13.70
CA ASP A 586 -30.08 -10.68 -12.85
C ASP A 586 -30.27 -11.04 -11.36
N LYS A 587 -31.19 -11.97 -11.06
CA LYS A 587 -31.36 -12.52 -9.70
C LYS A 587 -30.08 -13.17 -9.19
N LEU A 588 -29.40 -13.97 -10.02
CA LEU A 588 -28.15 -14.62 -9.65
C LEU A 588 -27.07 -13.60 -9.30
N MET A 589 -26.88 -12.59 -10.14
CA MET A 589 -25.85 -11.58 -9.95
C MET A 589 -26.10 -10.75 -8.71
N ARG A 590 -27.33 -10.23 -8.55
CA ARG A 590 -27.70 -9.37 -7.42
C ARG A 590 -27.66 -10.10 -6.08
N VAL A 591 -28.22 -11.32 -6.00
CA VAL A 591 -28.18 -12.12 -4.76
C VAL A 591 -26.75 -12.59 -4.47
N GLY A 592 -26.01 -13.05 -5.48
CA GLY A 592 -24.66 -13.58 -5.28
C GLY A 592 -23.65 -12.50 -4.86
N LEU A 593 -23.75 -11.28 -5.40
CA LEU A 593 -22.94 -10.13 -4.97
C LEU A 593 -23.27 -9.71 -3.54
N LEU A 594 -24.56 -9.69 -3.19
CA LEU A 594 -24.99 -9.41 -1.82
C LEU A 594 -24.44 -10.46 -0.84
N GLN A 595 -24.44 -11.74 -1.21
CA GLN A 595 -23.85 -12.81 -0.41
C GLN A 595 -22.36 -12.62 -0.18
N LEU A 596 -21.60 -12.28 -1.23
CA LEU A 596 -20.16 -12.00 -1.11
C LEU A 596 -19.87 -10.84 -0.15
N VAL A 597 -20.60 -9.74 -0.26
CA VAL A 597 -20.44 -8.55 0.59
C VAL A 597 -20.92 -8.79 2.03
N SER A 598 -21.90 -9.67 2.23
CA SER A 598 -22.39 -10.04 3.56
C SER A 598 -21.51 -11.05 4.32
N GLY A 599 -20.46 -11.56 3.68
CA GLY A 599 -19.53 -12.52 4.27
C GLY A 599 -18.78 -11.95 5.47
N MET A 600 -18.57 -12.79 6.49
CA MET A 600 -17.80 -12.41 7.69
C MET A 600 -16.28 -12.38 7.41
N ASP A 601 -15.81 -13.28 6.56
CA ASP A 601 -14.39 -13.35 6.17
C ASP A 601 -14.07 -12.29 5.12
N GLY A 602 -12.97 -11.56 5.32
CA GLY A 602 -12.51 -10.56 4.37
C GLY A 602 -12.20 -11.17 3.00
N LEU A 603 -12.66 -10.54 1.93
CA LEU A 603 -12.48 -11.04 0.56
C LEU A 603 -10.98 -11.08 0.17
N GLN A 604 -10.46 -12.27 -0.10
CA GLN A 604 -9.11 -12.49 -0.61
C GLN A 604 -9.13 -12.76 -2.12
N LEU A 605 -8.02 -12.46 -2.81
CA LEU A 605 -7.93 -12.66 -4.26
C LEU A 605 -8.20 -14.13 -4.65
N LEU A 606 -7.64 -15.09 -3.90
CA LEU A 606 -7.78 -16.53 -4.19
C LEU A 606 -9.15 -17.12 -3.84
N SER A 607 -9.96 -16.43 -3.04
CA SER A 607 -11.31 -16.88 -2.64
C SER A 607 -12.42 -16.15 -3.40
N THR A 608 -12.08 -15.07 -4.10
CA THR A 608 -13.03 -14.27 -4.87
C THR A 608 -13.25 -14.93 -6.23
N PRO A 609 -14.49 -14.97 -6.77
CA PRO A 609 -14.73 -15.48 -8.11
C PRO A 609 -13.84 -14.78 -9.14
N GLU A 610 -13.32 -15.54 -10.10
CA GLU A 610 -12.39 -15.05 -11.11
C GLU A 610 -12.99 -13.91 -11.95
N SER A 611 -14.31 -13.92 -12.14
CA SER A 611 -15.08 -12.85 -12.81
C SER A 611 -15.12 -11.53 -12.03
N PHE A 612 -14.79 -11.54 -10.74
CA PHE A 612 -14.78 -10.34 -9.89
C PHE A 612 -13.37 -9.85 -9.51
N HIS A 613 -12.30 -10.41 -10.08
CA HIS A 613 -10.94 -9.97 -9.78
C HIS A 613 -10.72 -8.46 -10.06
N LEU A 614 -11.29 -7.92 -11.13
CA LEU A 614 -11.27 -6.47 -11.43
C LEU A 614 -12.09 -5.64 -10.42
N ASN A 615 -13.05 -6.25 -9.75
CA ASN A 615 -13.95 -5.61 -8.80
C ASN A 615 -13.55 -5.84 -7.34
N LEU A 616 -12.42 -6.51 -7.07
CA LEU A 616 -12.04 -6.94 -5.72
C LEU A 616 -11.95 -5.78 -4.73
N LEU A 617 -11.32 -4.67 -5.11
CA LEU A 617 -11.19 -3.50 -4.23
C LEU A 617 -12.55 -2.85 -3.94
N ARG A 618 -13.41 -2.72 -4.96
CA ARG A 618 -14.78 -2.20 -4.79
C ARG A 618 -15.61 -3.12 -3.89
N LEU A 619 -15.50 -4.44 -4.05
CA LEU A 619 -16.17 -5.43 -3.21
C LEU A 619 -15.69 -5.37 -1.76
N ARG A 620 -14.39 -5.20 -1.52
CA ARG A 620 -13.85 -4.98 -0.17
C ARG A 620 -14.39 -3.70 0.46
N GLY A 621 -14.45 -2.61 -0.32
CA GLY A 621 -15.08 -1.36 0.11
C GLY A 621 -16.54 -1.57 0.51
N LEU A 622 -17.32 -2.31 -0.29
CA LEU A 622 -18.71 -2.62 0.02
C LEU A 622 -18.86 -3.54 1.24
N GLN A 623 -17.97 -4.53 1.41
CA GLN A 623 -17.93 -5.39 2.59
C GLN A 623 -17.62 -4.59 3.85
N ASP A 624 -16.67 -3.66 3.77
CA ASP A 624 -16.36 -2.71 4.85
C ASP A 624 -17.60 -1.86 5.20
N GLN A 625 -18.31 -1.31 4.20
CA GLN A 625 -19.55 -0.56 4.43
C GLN A 625 -20.65 -1.41 5.07
N PHE A 626 -20.78 -2.68 4.68
CA PHE A 626 -21.73 -3.62 5.27
C PHE A 626 -21.39 -3.90 6.74
N GLN A 627 -20.12 -4.18 7.05
CA GLN A 627 -19.65 -4.45 8.41
C GLN A 627 -19.76 -3.22 9.31
N LYS A 628 -19.36 -2.03 8.81
CA LYS A 628 -19.56 -0.75 9.50
C LYS A 628 -21.03 -0.48 9.80
N SER A 629 -21.94 -0.83 8.88
CA SER A 629 -23.39 -0.70 9.11
C SER A 629 -23.87 -1.58 10.27
N ILE A 630 -23.33 -2.80 10.43
CA ILE A 630 -23.63 -3.68 11.56
C ILE A 630 -23.10 -3.08 12.87
N VAL A 631 -21.86 -2.57 12.87
CA VAL A 631 -21.25 -1.96 14.07
C VAL A 631 -22.05 -0.74 14.52
N ILE A 632 -22.36 0.17 13.59
CA ILE A 632 -23.15 1.38 13.88
C ILE A 632 -24.54 0.98 14.37
N ALA A 633 -25.24 0.09 13.67
CA ALA A 633 -26.58 -0.34 14.07
C ALA A 633 -26.61 -0.98 15.46
N THR A 634 -25.61 -1.80 15.78
CA THR A 634 -25.49 -2.44 17.10
C THR A 634 -25.20 -1.40 18.18
N SER A 635 -24.31 -0.45 17.93
CA SER A 635 -24.02 0.64 18.88
C SER A 635 -25.24 1.53 19.14
N LEU A 636 -25.97 1.91 18.07
CA LEU A 636 -27.21 2.66 18.18
C LEU A 636 -28.28 1.89 18.97
N LEU A 637 -28.41 0.59 18.72
CA LEU A 637 -29.37 -0.26 19.43
C LEU A 637 -29.06 -0.32 20.93
N VAL A 638 -27.81 -0.56 21.32
CA VAL A 638 -27.42 -0.64 22.73
C VAL A 638 -27.56 0.73 23.41
N LEU A 639 -27.11 1.81 22.76
CA LEU A 639 -27.26 3.17 23.29
C LEU A 639 -28.74 3.51 23.55
N ARG A 640 -29.61 3.20 22.59
CA ARG A 640 -31.05 3.42 22.70
C ARG A 640 -31.66 2.60 23.84
N GLN A 641 -31.29 1.33 23.98
CA GLN A 641 -31.77 0.46 25.07
C GLN A 641 -31.37 0.97 26.45
N VAL A 642 -30.15 1.49 26.61
CA VAL A 642 -29.63 1.98 27.90
C VAL A 642 -30.29 3.31 28.31
N LEU A 643 -30.57 4.19 27.34
CA LEU A 643 -31.04 5.55 27.59
C LEU A 643 -32.56 5.70 27.52
N ALA A 644 -33.29 4.80 26.84
CA ALA A 644 -34.74 4.92 26.64
C ALA A 644 -35.56 4.98 27.93
N SER A 645 -35.10 4.36 29.02
CA SER A 645 -35.78 4.41 30.32
C SER A 645 -35.32 5.58 31.21
N LYS A 646 -34.37 6.40 30.76
CA LYS A 646 -33.65 7.39 31.59
C LYS A 646 -33.79 8.83 31.11
N ILE A 647 -34.11 9.05 29.85
CA ILE A 647 -34.20 10.39 29.25
C ILE A 647 -35.48 10.54 28.43
N ALA A 648 -35.97 11.77 28.27
CA ALA A 648 -37.04 12.12 27.35
C ALA A 648 -36.67 11.83 25.88
N ALA A 649 -37.67 11.43 25.09
CA ALA A 649 -37.52 11.06 23.67
C ALA A 649 -36.77 12.09 22.78
N PRO A 650 -37.01 13.43 22.84
CA PRO A 650 -36.30 14.36 21.95
C PRO A 650 -34.80 14.47 22.29
N VAL A 651 -34.44 14.36 23.57
CA VAL A 651 -33.04 14.39 24.00
C VAL A 651 -32.33 13.10 23.58
N LEU A 652 -33.02 11.95 23.69
CA LEU A 652 -32.51 10.66 23.21
C LEU A 652 -32.16 10.69 21.72
N GLU A 653 -33.01 11.26 20.87
CA GLU A 653 -32.74 11.36 19.43
C GLU A 653 -31.55 12.30 19.11
N SER A 654 -31.36 13.36 19.90
CA SER A 654 -30.19 14.24 19.78
C SER A 654 -28.88 13.50 20.11
N VAL A 655 -28.86 12.76 21.22
CA VAL A 655 -27.69 11.95 21.64
C VAL A 655 -27.39 10.85 20.63
N ILE A 656 -28.42 10.19 20.10
CA ILE A 656 -28.30 9.19 19.02
C ILE A 656 -27.70 9.83 17.76
N SER A 657 -28.08 11.07 17.43
CA SER A 657 -27.52 11.79 16.29
C SER A 657 -26.03 12.07 16.47
N GLU A 658 -25.65 12.65 17.60
CA GLU A 658 -24.26 12.99 17.90
C GLU A 658 -23.36 11.74 17.96
N HIS A 659 -23.88 10.66 18.54
CA HIS A 659 -23.18 9.38 18.57
C HIS A 659 -23.01 8.75 17.18
N PHE A 660 -24.05 8.84 16.33
CA PHE A 660 -23.97 8.40 14.93
C PHE A 660 -22.87 9.17 14.18
N ASP A 661 -22.87 10.49 14.25
CA ASP A 661 -21.88 11.34 13.55
C ASP A 661 -20.46 11.06 14.04
N SER A 662 -20.30 10.86 15.36
CA SER A 662 -19.01 10.52 15.97
C SER A 662 -18.49 9.15 15.53
N LEU A 663 -19.36 8.14 15.46
CA LEU A 663 -18.99 6.79 15.00
C LEU A 663 -18.67 6.76 13.51
N VAL A 664 -19.47 7.44 12.68
CA VAL A 664 -19.21 7.55 11.24
C VAL A 664 -17.85 8.20 11.00
N LYS A 665 -17.57 9.32 11.69
CA LYS A 665 -16.27 10.00 11.61
C LYS A 665 -15.10 9.12 12.07
N LEU A 666 -15.28 8.33 13.14
CA LEU A 666 -14.26 7.39 13.62
C LEU A 666 -13.99 6.30 12.58
N LEU A 667 -15.04 5.64 12.09
CA LEU A 667 -14.93 4.46 11.22
C LEU A 667 -14.49 4.81 9.79
N ASP A 668 -14.84 6.00 9.29
CA ASP A 668 -14.46 6.41 7.92
C ASP A 668 -13.06 7.02 7.86
N ASN A 669 -12.54 7.61 8.95
CA ASN A 669 -11.20 8.21 8.96
C ASN A 669 -10.09 7.26 9.46
N ASN A 670 -10.43 6.22 10.23
CA ASN A 670 -9.45 5.30 10.81
C ASN A 670 -9.69 3.87 10.31
N THR A 671 -8.90 3.43 9.33
CA THR A 671 -8.93 2.05 8.80
C THR A 671 -8.58 1.00 9.86
N ASN A 672 -7.86 1.37 10.92
CA ASN A 672 -7.47 0.52 12.03
C ASN A 672 -8.32 0.75 13.30
N ALA A 673 -9.49 1.39 13.21
CA ALA A 673 -10.38 1.58 14.35
C ALA A 673 -10.75 0.23 14.98
N GLY A 674 -10.20 -0.03 16.16
CA GLY A 674 -10.44 -1.26 16.90
C GLY A 674 -11.64 -1.16 17.82
N THR A 675 -11.89 -2.24 18.55
CA THR A 675 -12.96 -2.28 19.54
C THR A 675 -12.77 -1.27 20.66
N LYS A 676 -11.53 -0.84 20.94
CA LYS A 676 -11.22 0.11 22.01
C LYS A 676 -11.76 1.51 21.70
N GLU A 677 -11.48 1.99 20.49
CA GLU A 677 -11.91 3.29 20.01
C GLU A 677 -13.43 3.37 19.90
N ILE A 678 -14.07 2.30 19.42
CA ILE A 678 -15.55 2.17 19.38
C ILE A 678 -16.13 2.27 20.80
N MET A 679 -15.53 1.58 21.78
CA MET A 679 -15.97 1.65 23.18
C MET A 679 -15.78 3.04 23.79
N GLU A 680 -14.72 3.77 23.42
CA GLU A 680 -14.45 5.12 23.90
C GLU A 680 -15.51 6.12 23.40
N VAL A 681 -15.88 6.03 22.12
CA VAL A 681 -16.99 6.83 21.56
C VAL A 681 -18.30 6.52 22.30
N MET A 682 -18.61 5.25 22.55
CA MET A 682 -19.81 4.86 23.31
C MET A 682 -19.77 5.37 24.76
N THR A 683 -18.63 5.26 25.44
CA THR A 683 -18.44 5.76 26.81
C THR A 683 -18.68 7.26 26.88
N SER A 684 -18.12 8.01 25.92
CA SER A 684 -18.24 9.46 25.84
C SER A 684 -19.69 9.90 25.62
N SER A 685 -20.42 9.22 24.71
CA SER A 685 -21.84 9.50 24.46
C SER A 685 -22.75 9.11 25.63
N LEU A 686 -22.39 8.11 26.44
CA LEU A 686 -23.13 7.76 27.66
C LEU A 686 -22.83 8.73 28.81
N ALA A 687 -21.58 9.22 28.91
CA ALA A 687 -21.15 10.17 29.93
C ALA A 687 -21.73 11.57 29.72
N SER A 688 -21.90 12.01 28.46
CA SER A 688 -22.44 13.35 28.12
C SER A 688 -23.86 13.58 28.66
N VAL A 689 -24.62 12.52 28.91
CA VAL A 689 -25.98 12.57 29.46
C VAL A 689 -25.98 12.85 30.97
N GLY A 690 -24.92 12.49 31.71
CA GLY A 690 -24.81 12.70 33.16
C GLY A 690 -25.76 11.87 34.04
N CYS A 691 -26.57 10.97 33.46
CA CYS A 691 -27.60 10.18 34.16
C CYS A 691 -27.12 8.77 34.59
N LEU A 692 -25.89 8.38 34.24
CA LEU A 692 -25.37 7.02 34.43
C LEU A 692 -24.19 7.01 35.40
N GLN A 693 -24.14 6.00 36.28
CA GLN A 693 -22.96 5.72 37.10
C GLN A 693 -21.89 5.02 36.24
N ASP A 694 -20.61 5.21 36.56
CA ASP A 694 -19.48 4.61 35.82
C ASP A 694 -19.60 3.09 35.65
N GLN A 695 -20.10 2.37 36.66
CA GLN A 695 -20.35 0.93 36.57
C GLN A 695 -21.40 0.57 35.50
N GLN A 696 -22.43 1.41 35.32
CA GLN A 696 -23.46 1.20 34.30
C GLN A 696 -22.93 1.52 32.90
N ILE A 697 -22.05 2.51 32.77
CA ILE A 697 -21.39 2.84 31.51
C ILE A 697 -20.47 1.69 31.08
N GLN A 698 -19.64 1.18 32.00
CA GLN A 698 -18.76 0.04 31.75
C GLN A 698 -19.53 -1.26 31.43
N ALA A 699 -20.67 -1.49 32.10
CA ALA A 699 -21.53 -2.63 31.77
C ALA A 699 -22.09 -2.51 30.34
N SER A 700 -22.51 -1.31 29.93
CA SER A 700 -23.09 -1.05 28.60
C SER A 700 -22.07 -1.21 27.48
N THR A 701 -20.83 -0.76 27.67
CA THR A 701 -19.75 -0.96 26.69
C THR A 701 -19.35 -2.44 26.57
N LYS A 702 -19.37 -3.17 27.69
CA LYS A 702 -19.17 -4.63 27.67
C LYS A 702 -20.29 -5.36 26.93
N VAL A 703 -21.54 -4.91 27.07
CA VAL A 703 -22.69 -5.43 26.31
C VAL A 703 -22.48 -5.17 24.82
N LEU A 704 -22.05 -3.97 24.41
CA LEU A 704 -21.72 -3.68 23.00
C LEU A 704 -20.65 -4.65 22.47
N LEU A 705 -19.53 -4.81 23.20
CA LEU A 705 -18.45 -5.71 22.77
C LEU A 705 -18.93 -7.15 22.61
N SER A 706 -19.73 -7.66 23.56
CA SER A 706 -20.31 -9.00 23.47
C SER A 706 -21.32 -9.13 22.33
N SER A 707 -22.02 -8.05 21.98
CA SER A 707 -23.02 -8.00 20.91
C SER A 707 -22.41 -7.96 19.51
N LEU A 708 -21.12 -7.64 19.40
CA LEU A 708 -20.36 -7.65 18.14
C LEU A 708 -19.65 -8.99 17.88
N GLN A 709 -19.66 -9.92 18.84
CA GLN A 709 -19.03 -11.23 18.69
C GLN A 709 -19.89 -12.19 17.84
N ALA A 710 -19.21 -13.00 17.02
CA ALA A 710 -19.84 -14.07 16.23
C ALA A 710 -20.60 -15.05 17.13
N GLY A 711 -21.84 -15.39 16.76
CA GLY A 711 -22.70 -16.29 17.53
C GLY A 711 -23.60 -15.61 18.56
N ASN A 712 -23.46 -14.29 18.79
CA ASN A 712 -24.40 -13.55 19.63
C ASN A 712 -25.77 -13.40 18.93
N THR A 713 -26.86 -13.54 19.68
CA THR A 713 -28.23 -13.38 19.15
C THR A 713 -28.52 -11.97 18.65
N ILE A 714 -27.97 -10.94 19.31
CA ILE A 714 -28.07 -9.53 18.90
C ILE A 714 -27.31 -9.32 17.59
N PHE A 715 -26.09 -9.85 17.48
CA PHE A 715 -25.31 -9.81 16.24
C PHE A 715 -26.09 -10.42 15.07
N ASN A 716 -26.63 -11.64 15.25
CA ASN A 716 -27.39 -12.32 14.20
C ASN A 716 -28.66 -11.56 13.81
N HIS A 717 -29.36 -10.97 14.77
CA HIS A 717 -30.57 -10.18 14.51
C HIS A 717 -30.26 -8.88 13.76
N VAL A 718 -29.26 -8.12 14.20
CA VAL A 718 -28.81 -6.87 13.55
C VAL A 718 -28.25 -7.16 12.17
N SER A 719 -27.38 -8.16 12.04
CA SER A 719 -26.80 -8.59 10.76
C SER A 719 -27.89 -8.98 9.77
N ARG A 720 -28.89 -9.78 10.18
CA ARG A 720 -30.03 -10.14 9.31
C ARG A 720 -30.88 -8.92 8.92
N ALA A 721 -31.11 -7.98 9.83
CA ALA A 721 -31.84 -6.75 9.52
C ALA A 721 -31.08 -5.86 8.52
N VAL A 722 -29.77 -5.69 8.69
CA VAL A 722 -28.90 -4.97 7.74
C VAL A 722 -28.88 -5.70 6.39
N TYR A 723 -28.69 -7.02 6.38
CA TYR A 723 -28.78 -7.83 5.15
C TYR A 723 -30.10 -7.64 4.42
N CYS A 724 -31.23 -7.67 5.13
CA CYS A 724 -32.56 -7.44 4.55
C CYS A 724 -32.72 -6.01 4.01
N ALA A 725 -32.10 -5.02 4.66
CA ALA A 725 -32.09 -3.65 4.16
C ALA A 725 -31.33 -3.55 2.83
N PHE A 726 -30.11 -4.11 2.76
CA PHE A 726 -29.34 -4.20 1.52
C PHE A 726 -30.11 -4.95 0.43
N ARG A 727 -30.70 -6.11 0.75
CA ARG A 727 -31.57 -6.87 -0.18
C ARG A 727 -32.72 -6.02 -0.70
N GLY A 728 -33.28 -5.16 0.14
CA GLY A 728 -34.35 -4.23 -0.21
C GLY A 728 -33.99 -3.29 -1.36
N VAL A 729 -32.78 -2.72 -1.34
CA VAL A 729 -32.26 -1.87 -2.43
C VAL A 729 -31.82 -2.71 -3.61
N VAL A 730 -31.00 -3.72 -3.36
CA VAL A 730 -30.35 -4.52 -4.41
C VAL A 730 -31.38 -5.17 -5.32
N LEU A 731 -32.48 -5.69 -4.78
CA LEU A 731 -33.57 -6.27 -5.58
C LEU A 731 -34.68 -5.25 -5.91
N GLY A 732 -34.97 -4.32 -5.01
CA GLY A 732 -36.08 -3.35 -5.16
C GLY A 732 -35.71 -2.04 -5.86
N GLY A 733 -34.48 -1.91 -6.37
CA GLY A 733 -33.96 -0.69 -7.02
C GLY A 733 -33.65 0.43 -6.02
N SER A 734 -33.07 1.55 -6.50
CA SER A 734 -32.83 2.73 -5.65
C SER A 734 -33.96 3.76 -5.66
N GLY A 735 -35.08 3.41 -6.30
CA GLY A 735 -36.33 4.18 -6.26
C GLY A 735 -37.01 4.17 -4.88
N SER A 736 -38.21 4.75 -4.81
CA SER A 736 -38.99 4.89 -3.58
C SER A 736 -39.27 3.54 -2.88
N LYS A 737 -39.51 2.48 -3.66
CA LYS A 737 -39.78 1.13 -3.16
C LYS A 737 -38.60 0.53 -2.39
N GLY A 738 -37.39 0.52 -2.97
CA GLY A 738 -36.18 0.06 -2.31
C GLY A 738 -35.82 0.90 -1.09
N LYS A 739 -35.92 2.23 -1.18
CA LYS A 739 -35.72 3.15 -0.05
C LYS A 739 -36.67 2.84 1.12
N ARG A 740 -37.94 2.57 0.83
CA ARG A 740 -38.93 2.18 1.85
C ARG A 740 -38.63 0.82 2.49
N LEU A 741 -38.14 -0.15 1.71
CA LEU A 741 -37.71 -1.45 2.24
C LEU A 741 -36.55 -1.30 3.23
N VAL A 742 -35.53 -0.51 2.87
CA VAL A 742 -34.40 -0.19 3.75
C VAL A 742 -34.87 0.42 5.05
N ASP A 743 -35.65 1.49 4.94
CA ASP A 743 -36.14 2.26 6.08
C ASP A 743 -37.01 1.40 7.01
N ALA A 744 -37.87 0.53 6.46
CA ALA A 744 -38.66 -0.42 7.25
C ALA A 744 -37.80 -1.42 8.02
N GLN A 745 -36.71 -1.94 7.45
CA GLN A 745 -35.83 -2.90 8.14
C GLN A 745 -34.95 -2.21 9.19
N LEU A 746 -34.36 -1.06 8.86
CA LEU A 746 -33.46 -0.34 9.77
C LEU A 746 -34.21 0.29 10.95
N ARG A 747 -35.46 0.74 10.76
CA ARG A 747 -36.30 1.22 11.88
C ARG A 747 -36.58 0.15 12.93
N ARG A 748 -36.68 -1.13 12.53
CA ARG A 748 -36.92 -2.25 13.49
C ARG A 748 -35.80 -2.39 14.51
N ILE A 749 -34.58 -2.04 14.12
CA ILE A 749 -33.38 -2.07 14.98
C ILE A 749 -32.96 -0.67 15.46
N GLY A 750 -33.79 0.36 15.25
CA GLY A 750 -33.50 1.73 15.70
C GLY A 750 -32.39 2.44 14.93
N ALA A 751 -32.01 1.95 13.74
CA ALA A 751 -30.86 2.43 12.97
C ALA A 751 -31.28 3.16 11.67
N ALA A 752 -32.41 3.86 11.66
CA ALA A 752 -32.96 4.51 10.47
C ALA A 752 -31.99 5.52 9.81
N LYS A 753 -31.08 6.13 10.58
CA LYS A 753 -30.02 7.04 10.08
C LYS A 753 -29.03 6.36 9.12
N LEU A 754 -28.95 5.02 9.10
CA LEU A 754 -28.13 4.29 8.13
C LEU A 754 -28.76 4.19 6.74
N ALA A 755 -30.02 4.60 6.54
CA ALA A 755 -30.75 4.37 5.30
C ALA A 755 -30.01 4.90 4.06
N ASP A 756 -29.55 6.15 4.07
CA ASP A 756 -28.84 6.73 2.92
C ASP A 756 -27.52 6.02 2.62
N ARG A 757 -26.80 5.58 3.66
CA ARG A 757 -25.53 4.84 3.52
C ARG A 757 -25.78 3.47 2.90
N VAL A 758 -26.81 2.76 3.36
CA VAL A 758 -27.23 1.46 2.80
C VAL A 758 -27.74 1.60 1.37
N VAL A 759 -28.48 2.67 1.05
CA VAL A 759 -28.95 2.94 -0.32
C VAL A 759 -27.78 3.18 -1.25
N LYS A 760 -26.82 4.05 -0.90
CA LYS A 760 -25.61 4.29 -1.72
C LYS A 760 -24.79 3.01 -1.95
N ALA A 761 -24.62 2.19 -0.91
CA ALA A 761 -23.92 0.91 -1.02
C ALA A 761 -24.69 -0.10 -1.89
N GLY A 762 -26.02 -0.13 -1.77
CA GLY A 762 -26.90 -0.91 -2.64
C GLY A 762 -26.84 -0.47 -4.10
N GLU A 763 -26.76 0.84 -4.37
CA GLU A 763 -26.60 1.38 -5.73
C GLU A 763 -25.31 0.89 -6.39
N MET A 764 -24.19 0.93 -5.67
CA MET A 764 -22.91 0.38 -6.13
C MET A 764 -23.00 -1.11 -6.45
N LEU A 765 -23.71 -1.90 -5.63
CA LEU A 765 -23.98 -3.32 -5.90
C LEU A 765 -24.82 -3.53 -7.16
N ILE A 766 -25.85 -2.72 -7.40
CA ILE A 766 -26.69 -2.79 -8.61
C ILE A 766 -25.87 -2.46 -9.85
N LYS A 767 -25.02 -1.42 -9.80
CA LYS A 767 -24.13 -1.08 -10.91
C LYS A 767 -23.16 -2.21 -11.22
N MET A 768 -22.51 -2.75 -10.18
CA MET A 768 -21.59 -3.87 -10.33
C MET A 768 -22.28 -5.12 -10.91
N ALA A 769 -23.51 -5.41 -10.50
CA ALA A 769 -24.31 -6.51 -11.06
C ALA A 769 -24.56 -6.28 -12.57
N THR A 770 -25.02 -5.08 -12.93
CA THR A 770 -25.30 -4.69 -14.32
C THR A 770 -24.06 -4.77 -15.20
N VAL A 771 -22.95 -4.17 -14.78
CA VAL A 771 -21.69 -4.20 -15.55
C VAL A 771 -21.14 -5.62 -15.66
N SER A 772 -21.20 -6.41 -14.58
CA SER A 772 -20.75 -7.80 -14.59
C SER A 772 -21.62 -8.69 -15.48
N GLU A 773 -22.92 -8.44 -15.56
CA GLU A 773 -23.80 -9.13 -16.50
C GLU A 773 -23.46 -8.77 -17.95
N CYS A 774 -23.17 -7.50 -18.25
CA CYS A 774 -22.73 -7.08 -19.59
C CYS A 774 -21.38 -7.69 -19.99
N VAL A 775 -20.40 -7.68 -19.08
CA VAL A 775 -19.03 -8.13 -19.38
C VAL A 775 -18.90 -9.65 -19.31
N HIS A 776 -19.45 -10.30 -18.28
CA HIS A 776 -19.25 -11.73 -18.02
C HIS A 776 -20.49 -12.59 -18.31
N GLY A 777 -21.61 -12.00 -18.73
CA GLY A 777 -22.87 -12.69 -19.05
C GLY A 777 -22.73 -13.94 -19.93
N PRO A 778 -21.93 -13.94 -21.02
CA PRO A 778 -21.72 -15.13 -21.83
C PRO A 778 -21.15 -16.33 -21.04
N TRP A 779 -20.19 -16.09 -20.13
CA TRP A 779 -19.61 -17.13 -19.27
C TRP A 779 -20.61 -17.58 -18.20
N TYR A 780 -21.35 -16.65 -17.59
CA TYR A 780 -22.39 -17.01 -16.63
C TYR A 780 -23.49 -17.86 -17.24
N LYS A 781 -23.92 -17.57 -18.47
CA LYS A 781 -24.89 -18.39 -19.20
C LYS A 781 -24.37 -19.80 -19.52
N ALA A 782 -23.06 -19.96 -19.73
CA ALA A 782 -22.45 -21.26 -19.91
C ALA A 782 -22.35 -22.07 -18.60
N LEU A 783 -22.31 -21.38 -17.45
CA LEU A 783 -22.18 -22.00 -16.12
C LEU A 783 -23.53 -22.24 -15.40
N ALA A 784 -24.61 -21.52 -15.72
CA ALA A 784 -25.86 -21.43 -14.94
C ALA A 784 -27.03 -22.27 -15.45
#